data_AF-A0A261UPE3-F1
#
_entry.id   AF-A0A261UPE3-F1
#
_cell.length_a   1.000
_cell.length_b   1.000
_cell.length_c   1.000
_cell.angle_alpha   90.00
_cell.angle_beta   90.00
_cell.angle_gamma   90.00
#
_symmetry.space_group_name_H-M   'P 1'
#
loop_
_entity.id
_entity.type
_entity.pdbx_description
1 polymer ?
#
loop_
_entity_poly.entity_id
_entity_poly.type
_entity_poly.pdbx_seq_one_letter_code
_entity_poly.pdbx_strand_id
1 'polypeptide(L)'
;MAADGAGQDIDPQETAEWRDALASLVAAEGPGRAAFVLESLLAHAARLGVRGHGPVASAYLNTIPAGQEPPFPGDLRIEERIASINRWNALAMVVRANQAHGELGGHIASYASAADLFEVGFNHFWRAPVAGHGGDLVYMQPHSAPGVYARAFLEGFLGEADLAHFRREITAAEHGLRGLSSYPHPWLMPDFWQFPTGSMGIGPINAIYQARFMRYLEHRGLAAPSDRKVWGIFGDGEMDEPESVAALTLAARERLDNLVFVVNCNLQRLDGPVRGNGRIIDELETLYAGAGWNVIKLLWGGDWDPLLRRDTSGALARAFAHTVDGQFQTFAAKDGAYNRRQFFGRDPALAALVADWSDEAIDRLSRGGHDIFKIHAAYHRAVRHAGQPTVILAQTKKGYGMGEAGQGRMTTHQQKKLDVDALLAFRDRFALPIGDADCAALAFYRPAEDSAEMRYLRERRAALGGCVPRRRATAPSLDTPRVEQWGAFALAPGGKEMSSTMAIVRMLTALLKDPGIGARIVPIVADEARTFGMANLFRQVGIYSSQGQLYEPEDIGSVLHYREVRDGQILEEGITEAGALSSWIAAGTSYSVNGLPMLPFYIYYSMFGFQRVGDLIWAAADQRTRGFLVGATSGRTTLGGEGLQHQDGSSHIVAATIPNCRAYDPAYAYEVAVIVEAGLRRMLGEQRDEFYYLTVTNENLPQPDMPADPSAREGILRGMYRMHAADGTPVIRLVAAGAIVAEAAVAARRLRDEYGIAAEVWSATSFSELAREARAVERARLLGGDAAPSWIESQWGATPLPVVAASDYVRAVPEQIRAWVGAPYRTLGTDGFGRSDTRARLRDFFEVSADWQVLTALDLLGHADAARTLRARLVDDHRAVPPWER
;
A
#
# COMPACT_ATOMS: atom_id res chain seq x y z
N MET A 1 33.13 -2.83 -23.36
CA MET A 1 34.53 -3.31 -23.34
C MET A 1 34.61 -4.38 -22.28
N ALA A 2 34.99 -5.59 -22.68
CA ALA A 2 35.13 -6.75 -21.80
C ALA A 2 36.18 -6.46 -20.72
N ALA A 3 35.85 -6.77 -19.47
CA ALA A 3 36.82 -6.86 -18.39
C ALA A 3 37.51 -8.23 -18.45
N ASP A 4 38.31 -8.45 -19.49
CA ASP A 4 39.37 -9.46 -19.47
C ASP A 4 40.53 -8.87 -18.66
N GLY A 5 40.61 -9.21 -17.37
CA GLY A 5 41.65 -8.63 -16.50
C GLY A 5 41.64 -9.01 -15.02
N ALA A 6 40.98 -10.11 -14.62
CA ALA A 6 41.10 -10.68 -13.27
C ALA A 6 41.14 -12.21 -13.41
N GLY A 7 42.14 -12.97 -12.96
CA GLY A 7 43.44 -12.65 -12.38
C GLY A 7 44.28 -13.93 -12.42
N GLN A 8 45.56 -13.81 -12.80
CA GLN A 8 46.56 -14.77 -12.36
C GLN A 8 47.17 -14.19 -11.09
N ASP A 9 47.10 -14.95 -10.01
CA ASP A 9 47.81 -14.63 -8.78
C ASP A 9 49.31 -14.64 -9.08
N ILE A 10 49.91 -13.44 -9.08
CA ILE A 10 51.32 -13.25 -9.47
C ILE A 10 52.29 -13.79 -8.42
N ASP A 11 51.81 -13.95 -7.18
CA ASP A 11 52.54 -14.59 -6.08
C ASP A 11 51.56 -15.42 -5.21
N PRO A 12 51.28 -16.67 -5.62
CA PRO A 12 50.40 -17.56 -4.86
C PRO A 12 50.91 -17.89 -3.46
N GLN A 13 52.21 -17.76 -3.21
CA GLN A 13 52.79 -18.01 -1.89
C GLN A 13 52.46 -16.85 -0.95
N GLU A 14 52.71 -15.61 -1.37
CA GLU A 14 52.35 -14.43 -0.58
C GLU A 14 50.84 -14.42 -0.27
N THR A 15 50.00 -14.70 -1.27
CA THR A 15 48.55 -14.79 -1.09
C THR A 15 48.16 -15.90 -0.10
N ALA A 16 48.85 -17.05 -0.11
CA ALA A 16 48.62 -18.12 0.86
C ALA A 16 49.02 -17.69 2.28
N GLU A 17 50.14 -16.98 2.46
CA GLU A 17 50.61 -16.48 3.76
C GLU A 17 49.59 -15.51 4.40
N TRP A 18 49.02 -14.59 3.62
CA TRP A 18 47.94 -13.70 4.10
C TRP A 18 46.68 -14.47 4.50
N ARG A 19 46.31 -15.50 3.74
CA ARG A 19 45.15 -16.35 4.04
C ARG A 19 45.37 -17.18 5.31
N ASP A 20 46.55 -17.75 5.47
CA ASP A 20 46.94 -18.53 6.64
C ASP A 20 47.01 -17.65 7.89
N ALA A 21 47.51 -16.41 7.77
CA ALA A 21 47.49 -15.44 8.86
C ALA A 21 46.07 -15.13 9.33
N LEU A 22 45.13 -14.91 8.39
CA LEU A 22 43.72 -14.68 8.72
C LEU A 22 43.06 -15.93 9.34
N ALA A 23 43.32 -17.12 8.80
CA ALA A 23 42.80 -18.37 9.31
C ALA A 23 43.31 -18.66 10.74
N SER A 24 44.60 -18.42 10.97
CA SER A 24 45.23 -18.53 12.29
C SER A 24 44.60 -17.56 13.29
N LEU A 25 44.32 -16.32 12.89
CA LEU A 25 43.64 -15.33 13.73
C LEU A 25 42.22 -15.77 14.10
N VAL A 26 41.44 -16.30 13.14
CA VAL A 26 40.10 -16.83 13.40
C VAL A 26 40.17 -18.03 14.37
N ALA A 27 41.16 -18.91 14.20
CA ALA A 27 41.33 -20.07 15.07
C ALA A 27 41.74 -19.69 16.50
N ALA A 28 42.60 -18.67 16.66
CA ALA A 28 43.14 -18.25 17.94
C ALA A 28 42.19 -17.32 18.72
N GLU A 29 41.59 -16.34 18.05
CA GLU A 29 40.88 -15.20 18.67
C GLU A 29 39.40 -15.09 18.23
N GLY A 30 38.97 -15.94 17.30
CA GLY A 30 37.59 -16.02 16.82
C GLY A 30 37.22 -15.03 15.71
N PRO A 31 36.02 -15.19 15.11
CA PRO A 31 35.57 -14.40 13.96
C PRO A 31 35.45 -12.89 14.23
N GLY A 32 35.07 -12.49 15.44
CA GLY A 32 34.88 -11.08 15.80
C GLY A 32 36.19 -10.28 15.74
N ARG A 33 37.30 -10.86 16.21
CA ARG A 33 38.63 -10.22 16.13
C ARG A 33 39.11 -10.14 14.68
N ALA A 34 38.92 -11.22 13.91
CA ALA A 34 39.28 -11.25 12.49
C ALA A 34 38.52 -10.18 11.69
N ALA A 35 37.22 -9.99 11.94
CA ALA A 35 36.42 -8.94 11.31
C ALA A 35 36.98 -7.53 11.60
N PHE A 36 37.29 -7.23 12.87
CA PHE A 36 37.89 -5.95 13.26
C PHE A 36 39.22 -5.66 12.54
N VAL A 37 40.09 -6.67 12.42
CA VAL A 37 41.38 -6.54 11.72
C VAL A 37 41.15 -6.31 10.23
N LEU A 38 40.22 -7.03 9.62
CA LEU A 38 39.88 -6.87 8.21
C LEU A 38 39.33 -5.48 7.91
N GLU A 39 38.42 -4.96 8.74
CA GLU A 39 37.92 -3.58 8.64
C GLU A 39 39.04 -2.55 8.77
N SER A 40 39.96 -2.77 9.71
CA SER A 40 41.13 -1.90 9.90
C SER A 40 42.05 -1.89 8.68
N LEU A 41 42.27 -3.05 8.06
CA LEU A 41 43.06 -3.20 6.83
C LEU A 41 42.36 -2.55 5.64
N LEU A 42 41.04 -2.73 5.47
CA LEU A 42 40.26 -2.09 4.41
C LEU A 42 40.26 -0.55 4.55
N ALA A 43 40.10 -0.04 5.76
CA ALA A 43 40.20 1.40 6.03
C ALA A 43 41.61 1.95 5.74
N HIS A 44 42.66 1.16 6.03
CA HIS A 44 44.02 1.52 5.67
C HIS A 44 44.26 1.47 4.16
N ALA A 45 43.79 0.43 3.48
CA ALA A 45 43.83 0.30 2.02
C ALA A 45 43.14 1.48 1.32
N ALA A 46 41.96 1.89 1.80
CA ALA A 46 41.24 3.06 1.28
C ALA A 46 42.07 4.35 1.38
N ARG A 47 42.79 4.56 2.51
CA ARG A 47 43.71 5.71 2.68
C ARG A 47 44.91 5.65 1.74
N LEU A 48 45.37 4.45 1.40
CA LEU A 48 46.43 4.23 0.40
C LEU A 48 45.92 4.37 -1.05
N GLY A 49 44.65 4.69 -1.27
CA GLY A 49 44.05 4.78 -2.59
C GLY A 49 43.74 3.40 -3.21
N VAL A 50 43.91 2.32 -2.47
CA VAL A 50 43.55 0.96 -2.90
C VAL A 50 42.04 0.81 -2.75
N ARG A 51 41.32 0.93 -3.86
CA ARG A 51 39.89 0.60 -3.93
C ARG A 51 39.75 -0.90 -4.19
N GLY A 52 39.65 -1.68 -3.12
CA GLY A 52 39.23 -3.07 -3.24
C GLY A 52 37.81 -3.14 -3.82
N HIS A 53 37.59 -3.97 -4.83
CA HIS A 53 36.24 -4.38 -5.20
C HIS A 53 35.82 -5.42 -4.15
N GLY A 54 35.25 -4.96 -3.02
CA GLY A 54 34.70 -5.88 -2.03
C GLY A 54 33.69 -6.83 -2.71
N PRO A 55 33.57 -8.09 -2.27
CA PRO A 55 32.55 -8.97 -2.82
C PRO A 55 31.19 -8.31 -2.59
N VAL A 56 30.50 -8.01 -3.69
CA VAL A 56 29.22 -7.29 -3.71
C VAL A 56 28.10 -8.15 -3.09
N ALA A 57 28.33 -9.47 -2.97
CA ALA A 57 27.47 -10.49 -2.38
C ALA A 57 28.30 -11.59 -1.70
N SER A 58 27.77 -12.27 -0.69
CA SER A 58 28.42 -13.44 -0.09
C SER A 58 28.37 -14.65 -1.03
N ALA A 59 29.12 -15.73 -0.71
CA ALA A 59 29.08 -16.95 -1.51
C ALA A 59 27.64 -17.45 -1.74
N TYR A 60 27.36 -18.06 -2.90
CA TYR A 60 26.02 -18.56 -3.25
C TYR A 60 25.68 -19.87 -2.51
N LEU A 61 25.69 -19.78 -1.18
CA LEU A 61 25.43 -20.83 -0.20
C LEU A 61 24.41 -20.32 0.84
N ASN A 62 23.90 -21.24 1.66
CA ASN A 62 23.05 -20.87 2.79
C ASN A 62 23.81 -19.98 3.77
N THR A 63 23.16 -18.92 4.26
CA THR A 63 23.73 -18.05 5.31
C THR A 63 23.91 -18.81 6.63
N ILE A 64 23.02 -19.76 6.93
CA ILE A 64 23.09 -20.61 8.11
C ILE A 64 23.66 -21.97 7.68
N PRO A 65 24.89 -22.33 8.10
CA PRO A 65 25.45 -23.63 7.80
C PRO A 65 24.80 -24.73 8.66
N ALA A 66 24.81 -25.97 8.17
CA ALA A 66 24.17 -27.12 8.82
C ALA A 66 24.52 -27.30 10.31
N GLY A 67 25.77 -27.01 10.70
CA GLY A 67 26.21 -27.12 12.10
C GLY A 67 25.66 -26.03 13.04
N GLN A 68 24.99 -25.01 12.51
CA GLN A 68 24.38 -23.90 13.28
C GLN A 68 22.86 -23.89 13.20
N GLU A 69 22.25 -24.91 12.58
CA GLU A 69 20.80 -25.01 12.48
C GLU A 69 20.20 -25.42 13.83
N PRO A 70 19.12 -24.75 14.29
CA PRO A 70 18.44 -25.15 15.51
C PRO A 70 17.69 -26.47 15.28
N PRO A 71 17.47 -27.28 16.34
CA PRO A 71 16.60 -28.43 16.26
C PRO A 71 15.20 -28.04 15.73
N PHE A 72 14.66 -28.84 14.81
CA PHE A 72 13.30 -28.64 14.30
C PHE A 72 12.27 -29.09 15.34
N PRO A 73 11.29 -28.24 15.70
CA PRO A 73 10.38 -28.51 16.81
C PRO A 73 9.12 -29.31 16.42
N GLY A 74 8.91 -29.61 15.14
CA GLY A 74 7.70 -30.25 14.61
C GLY A 74 7.86 -31.71 14.22
N ASP A 75 6.74 -32.33 13.82
CA ASP A 75 6.74 -33.66 13.19
C ASP A 75 6.79 -33.50 11.66
N LEU A 76 7.97 -33.79 11.08
CA LEU A 76 8.22 -33.69 9.65
C LEU A 76 7.15 -34.39 8.81
N ARG A 77 6.84 -35.64 9.14
CA ARG A 77 5.95 -36.48 8.34
C ARG A 77 4.53 -35.96 8.37
N ILE A 78 4.06 -35.47 9.52
CA ILE A 78 2.72 -34.88 9.63
C ILE A 78 2.66 -33.54 8.90
N GLU A 79 3.67 -32.69 9.05
CA GLU A 79 3.70 -31.38 8.39
C GLU A 79 3.77 -31.49 6.86
N GLU A 80 4.59 -32.41 6.32
CA GLU A 80 4.63 -32.69 4.88
C GLU A 80 3.28 -33.19 4.35
N ARG A 81 2.56 -34.00 5.12
CA ARG A 81 1.21 -34.47 4.74
C ARG A 81 0.21 -33.33 4.74
N ILE A 82 0.20 -32.47 5.75
CA ILE A 82 -0.67 -31.28 5.78
C ILE A 82 -0.36 -30.36 4.59
N ALA A 83 0.92 -30.08 4.35
CA ALA A 83 1.39 -29.24 3.25
C ALA A 83 0.98 -29.83 1.88
N SER A 84 1.02 -31.15 1.73
CA SER A 84 0.57 -31.86 0.53
C SER A 84 -0.94 -31.74 0.32
N ILE A 85 -1.73 -31.86 1.39
CA ILE A 85 -3.19 -31.69 1.33
C ILE A 85 -3.56 -30.27 0.92
N ASN A 86 -2.90 -29.25 1.50
CA ASN A 86 -3.14 -27.86 1.13
C ASN A 86 -2.81 -27.59 -0.33
N ARG A 87 -1.70 -28.16 -0.85
CA ARG A 87 -1.35 -28.07 -2.27
C ARG A 87 -2.42 -28.68 -3.17
N TRP A 88 -2.94 -29.86 -2.82
CA TRP A 88 -4.03 -30.48 -3.57
C TRP A 88 -5.29 -29.62 -3.56
N ASN A 89 -5.75 -29.18 -2.39
CA ASN A 89 -6.98 -28.39 -2.29
C ASN A 89 -6.85 -27.05 -3.04
N ALA A 90 -5.69 -26.40 -2.98
CA ALA A 90 -5.41 -25.20 -3.76
C ALA A 90 -5.45 -25.46 -5.27
N LEU A 91 -4.84 -26.56 -5.74
CA LEU A 91 -4.85 -26.99 -7.13
C LEU A 91 -6.28 -27.31 -7.59
N ALA A 92 -6.99 -28.17 -6.85
CA ALA A 92 -8.35 -28.61 -7.15
C ALA A 92 -9.29 -27.41 -7.26
N MET A 93 -9.16 -26.42 -6.37
CA MET A 93 -9.95 -25.19 -6.37
C MET A 93 -9.81 -24.40 -7.68
N VAL A 94 -8.57 -24.19 -8.12
CA VAL A 94 -8.30 -23.43 -9.36
C VAL A 94 -8.71 -24.22 -10.59
N VAL A 95 -8.37 -25.51 -10.68
CA VAL A 95 -8.72 -26.34 -11.84
C VAL A 95 -10.24 -26.48 -11.96
N ARG A 96 -10.96 -26.72 -10.85
CA ARG A 96 -12.43 -26.82 -10.84
C ARG A 96 -13.09 -25.51 -11.28
N ALA A 97 -12.59 -24.36 -10.82
CA ALA A 97 -13.08 -23.05 -11.26
C ALA A 97 -12.91 -22.86 -12.78
N ASN A 98 -11.74 -23.23 -13.35
CA ASN A 98 -11.46 -23.07 -14.78
C ASN A 98 -12.11 -24.14 -15.67
N GLN A 99 -12.49 -25.30 -15.11
CA GLN A 99 -13.33 -26.29 -15.81
C GLN A 99 -14.77 -25.80 -15.92
N ALA A 100 -15.31 -25.18 -14.87
CA ALA A 100 -16.65 -24.62 -14.90
C ALA A 100 -16.72 -23.34 -15.75
N HIS A 101 -15.74 -22.45 -15.60
CA HIS A 101 -15.70 -21.12 -16.21
C HIS A 101 -14.24 -20.72 -16.52
N GLY A 102 -13.82 -20.87 -17.78
CA GLY A 102 -12.41 -20.70 -18.18
C GLY A 102 -11.85 -19.28 -18.02
N GLU A 103 -12.71 -18.28 -17.92
CA GLU A 103 -12.38 -16.87 -17.76
C GLU A 103 -12.01 -16.46 -16.32
N LEU A 104 -12.38 -17.28 -15.31
CA LEU A 104 -12.15 -16.93 -13.90
C LEU A 104 -10.66 -16.83 -13.56
N GLY A 105 -9.81 -17.62 -14.20
CA GLY A 105 -8.37 -17.67 -13.94
C GLY A 105 -8.04 -18.23 -12.55
N GLY A 106 -6.93 -17.75 -11.96
CA GLY A 106 -6.34 -18.32 -10.74
C GLY A 106 -4.95 -18.90 -10.99
N HIS A 107 -4.20 -19.14 -9.92
CA HIS A 107 -2.79 -19.51 -9.98
C HIS A 107 -2.53 -20.76 -9.14
N ILE A 108 -2.01 -21.80 -9.78
CA ILE A 108 -1.61 -23.06 -9.11
C ILE A 108 -0.13 -22.96 -8.71
N ALA A 109 0.70 -22.51 -9.64
CA ALA A 109 2.15 -22.59 -9.56
C ALA A 109 2.79 -21.73 -8.46
N SER A 110 2.18 -20.58 -8.13
CA SER A 110 2.71 -19.63 -7.15
C SER A 110 2.60 -20.18 -5.74
N TYR A 111 1.42 -20.68 -5.34
CA TYR A 111 1.30 -21.33 -4.03
C TYR A 111 2.13 -22.61 -3.97
N ALA A 112 2.15 -23.42 -5.04
CA ALA A 112 2.95 -24.63 -5.07
C ALA A 112 4.44 -24.39 -4.78
N SER A 113 5.00 -23.25 -5.24
CA SER A 113 6.39 -22.89 -4.96
C SER A 113 6.64 -22.35 -3.55
N ALA A 114 5.62 -21.74 -2.92
CA ALA A 114 5.74 -21.09 -1.63
C ALA A 114 5.15 -21.89 -0.47
N ALA A 115 4.48 -23.02 -0.73
CA ALA A 115 3.68 -23.73 0.26
C ALA A 115 4.48 -24.06 1.53
N ASP A 116 5.71 -24.56 1.42
CA ASP A 116 6.53 -24.87 2.61
C ASP A 116 6.88 -23.62 3.44
N LEU A 117 7.11 -22.48 2.78
CA LEU A 117 7.34 -21.19 3.45
C LEU A 117 6.10 -20.79 4.28
N PHE A 118 4.91 -20.96 3.70
CA PHE A 118 3.66 -20.69 4.41
C PHE A 118 3.39 -21.68 5.54
N GLU A 119 3.57 -22.97 5.30
CA GLU A 119 3.25 -24.01 6.28
C GLU A 119 4.16 -23.93 7.51
N VAL A 120 5.46 -23.68 7.34
CA VAL A 120 6.37 -23.42 8.47
C VAL A 120 5.93 -22.16 9.23
N GLY A 121 5.53 -21.10 8.52
CA GLY A 121 4.95 -19.90 9.11
C GLY A 121 3.72 -20.20 9.97
N PHE A 122 2.75 -20.94 9.43
CA PHE A 122 1.53 -21.32 10.15
C PHE A 122 1.77 -22.28 11.32
N ASN A 123 2.73 -23.20 11.23
CA ASN A 123 2.94 -24.21 12.26
C ASN A 123 3.76 -23.69 13.45
N HIS A 124 4.68 -22.72 13.21
CA HIS A 124 5.70 -22.37 14.21
C HIS A 124 5.86 -20.89 14.52
N PHE A 125 5.37 -19.97 13.68
CA PHE A 125 5.73 -18.54 13.81
C PHE A 125 4.56 -17.58 13.89
N TRP A 126 3.57 -17.66 12.99
CA TRP A 126 2.56 -16.61 12.87
C TRP A 126 1.50 -16.72 13.97
N ARG A 127 1.55 -15.79 14.92
CA ARG A 127 0.63 -15.77 16.07
C ARG A 127 -0.66 -15.03 15.74
N ALA A 128 -1.78 -15.62 16.11
CA ALA A 128 -3.07 -14.93 16.11
C ALA A 128 -3.18 -13.98 17.32
N PRO A 129 -4.08 -12.99 17.30
CA PRO A 129 -4.35 -12.15 18.46
C PRO A 129 -4.96 -12.95 19.61
N VAL A 130 -4.43 -12.77 20.83
CA VAL A 130 -4.96 -13.32 22.09
C VAL A 130 -5.00 -12.23 23.15
N ALA A 131 -5.62 -12.50 24.31
CA ALA A 131 -5.59 -11.57 25.43
C ALA A 131 -4.13 -11.24 25.81
N GLY A 132 -3.76 -9.95 25.76
CA GLY A 132 -2.42 -9.47 26.09
C GLY A 132 -1.40 -9.50 24.94
N HIS A 133 -1.71 -10.09 23.77
CA HIS A 133 -0.81 -10.10 22.61
C HIS A 133 -1.56 -9.86 21.30
N GLY A 134 -1.22 -8.79 20.59
CA GLY A 134 -1.95 -8.32 19.39
C GLY A 134 -1.81 -9.18 18.12
N GLY A 135 -1.06 -10.29 18.18
CA GLY A 135 -0.80 -11.18 17.04
C GLY A 135 0.22 -10.62 16.05
N ASP A 136 0.83 -11.49 15.25
CA ASP A 136 1.70 -11.08 14.16
C ASP A 136 0.86 -10.63 12.96
N LEU A 137 1.44 -9.75 12.13
CA LEU A 137 0.81 -9.24 10.92
C LEU A 137 1.46 -9.90 9.72
N VAL A 138 0.69 -10.46 8.79
CA VAL A 138 1.23 -11.18 7.63
C VAL A 138 0.66 -10.60 6.33
N TYR A 139 1.51 -9.92 5.57
CA TYR A 139 1.25 -9.48 4.21
C TYR A 139 1.48 -10.67 3.28
N MET A 140 0.38 -11.36 2.97
CA MET A 140 0.42 -12.61 2.20
C MET A 140 0.52 -12.33 0.71
N GLN A 141 1.39 -13.06 0.00
CA GLN A 141 1.50 -12.98 -1.45
C GLN A 141 0.13 -13.21 -2.11
N PRO A 142 -0.37 -12.31 -2.97
CA PRO A 142 -1.77 -12.35 -3.42
C PRO A 142 -2.09 -13.61 -4.22
N HIS A 143 -1.16 -14.03 -5.09
CA HIS A 143 -1.32 -15.20 -5.95
C HIS A 143 -1.25 -16.54 -5.20
N SER A 144 -0.96 -16.51 -3.90
CA SER A 144 -0.96 -17.68 -3.00
C SER A 144 -2.28 -17.83 -2.23
N ALA A 145 -3.27 -16.97 -2.47
CA ALA A 145 -4.59 -17.02 -1.83
C ALA A 145 -5.27 -18.40 -1.87
N PRO A 146 -5.26 -19.19 -2.97
CA PRO A 146 -5.86 -20.53 -2.98
C PRO A 146 -5.29 -21.47 -1.90
N GLY A 147 -4.01 -21.35 -1.58
CA GLY A 147 -3.38 -22.11 -0.50
C GLY A 147 -3.80 -21.67 0.89
N VAL A 148 -3.96 -20.36 1.10
CA VAL A 148 -4.48 -19.82 2.36
C VAL A 148 -5.94 -20.25 2.58
N TYR A 149 -6.75 -20.29 1.51
CA TYR A 149 -8.10 -20.83 1.56
C TYR A 149 -8.13 -22.34 1.83
N ALA A 150 -7.23 -23.11 1.20
CA ALA A 150 -7.08 -24.54 1.47
C ALA A 150 -6.74 -24.82 2.95
N ARG A 151 -5.79 -24.07 3.51
CA ARG A 151 -5.46 -24.13 4.95
C ARG A 151 -6.68 -23.78 5.81
N ALA A 152 -7.39 -22.70 5.49
CA ALA A 152 -8.59 -22.26 6.22
C ALA A 152 -9.76 -23.26 6.14
N PHE A 153 -9.86 -24.04 5.06
CA PHE A 153 -10.79 -25.17 4.92
C PHE A 153 -10.42 -26.32 5.86
N LEU A 154 -9.13 -26.68 5.96
CA LEU A 154 -8.69 -27.67 6.94
C LEU A 154 -8.95 -27.20 8.38
N GLU A 155 -8.70 -25.92 8.66
CA GLU A 155 -9.01 -25.27 9.95
C GLU A 155 -10.51 -25.24 10.28
N GLY A 156 -11.39 -25.52 9.30
CA GLY A 156 -12.84 -25.51 9.47
C GLY A 156 -13.49 -24.12 9.43
N PHE A 157 -12.74 -23.09 9.01
CA PHE A 157 -13.30 -21.74 8.82
C PHE A 157 -14.05 -21.60 7.50
N LEU A 158 -13.55 -22.26 6.44
CA LEU A 158 -14.22 -22.33 5.14
C LEU A 158 -14.81 -23.72 4.94
N GLY A 159 -15.97 -23.78 4.28
CA GLY A 159 -16.58 -25.03 3.83
C GLY A 159 -16.19 -25.39 2.39
N GLU A 160 -16.49 -26.62 1.99
CA GLU A 160 -16.32 -27.05 0.60
C GLU A 160 -17.13 -26.18 -0.39
N ALA A 161 -18.33 -25.76 0.02
CA ALA A 161 -19.16 -24.88 -0.80
C ALA A 161 -18.50 -23.51 -1.06
N ASP A 162 -17.73 -22.98 -0.11
CA ASP A 162 -16.98 -21.73 -0.30
C ASP A 162 -15.87 -21.91 -1.34
N LEU A 163 -15.10 -23.00 -1.22
CA LEU A 163 -14.02 -23.33 -2.15
C LEU A 163 -14.54 -23.58 -3.57
N ALA A 164 -15.72 -24.20 -3.71
CA ALA A 164 -16.38 -24.40 -4.99
C ALA A 164 -16.81 -23.08 -5.67
N HIS A 165 -16.87 -21.97 -4.92
CA HIS A 165 -17.19 -20.63 -5.41
C HIS A 165 -15.99 -19.67 -5.39
N PHE A 166 -14.78 -20.20 -5.50
CA PHE A 166 -13.59 -19.38 -5.72
C PHE A 166 -13.76 -18.46 -6.94
N ARG A 167 -13.55 -17.14 -6.73
CA ARG A 167 -13.76 -16.05 -7.70
C ARG A 167 -15.21 -15.87 -8.17
N ARG A 168 -16.19 -16.41 -7.43
CA ARG A 168 -17.62 -16.32 -7.76
C ARG A 168 -18.43 -15.79 -6.57
N GLU A 169 -18.07 -14.59 -6.11
CA GLU A 169 -18.62 -13.97 -4.89
C GLU A 169 -20.10 -13.58 -5.04
N ILE A 170 -20.49 -13.08 -6.21
CA ILE A 170 -21.89 -12.69 -6.48
C ILE A 170 -22.79 -13.92 -6.47
N THR A 171 -22.45 -14.94 -7.27
CA THR A 171 -23.25 -16.18 -7.32
C THR A 171 -23.28 -16.88 -5.96
N ALA A 172 -22.17 -16.90 -5.23
CA ALA A 172 -22.17 -17.45 -3.88
C ALA A 172 -23.18 -16.74 -2.97
N ALA A 173 -23.18 -15.40 -2.99
CA ALA A 173 -24.11 -14.60 -2.18
C ALA A 173 -25.58 -14.88 -2.53
N GLU A 174 -25.91 -15.09 -3.83
CA GLU A 174 -27.26 -15.48 -4.27
C GLU A 174 -27.73 -16.83 -3.69
N HIS A 175 -26.78 -17.71 -3.35
CA HIS A 175 -27.04 -19.00 -2.71
C HIS A 175 -26.88 -18.99 -1.18
N GLY A 176 -26.70 -17.82 -0.56
CA GLY A 176 -26.45 -17.70 0.88
C GLY A 176 -25.08 -18.22 1.31
N LEU A 177 -24.13 -18.32 0.38
CA LEU A 177 -22.74 -18.71 0.60
C LEU A 177 -21.84 -17.48 0.58
N ARG A 178 -20.61 -17.61 1.10
CA ARG A 178 -19.66 -16.49 1.16
C ARG A 178 -19.02 -16.20 -0.20
N GLY A 179 -18.59 -17.25 -0.90
CA GLY A 179 -17.68 -17.13 -2.03
C GLY A 179 -16.29 -16.67 -1.59
N LEU A 180 -15.29 -16.76 -2.47
CA LEU A 180 -13.92 -16.38 -2.13
C LEU A 180 -13.36 -15.39 -3.14
N SER A 181 -12.86 -14.26 -2.63
CA SER A 181 -12.19 -13.26 -3.46
C SER A 181 -10.94 -13.83 -4.13
N SER A 182 -10.55 -13.24 -5.26
CA SER A 182 -9.35 -13.67 -6.00
C SER A 182 -8.06 -13.52 -5.20
N TYR A 183 -7.96 -12.44 -4.41
CA TYR A 183 -6.77 -11.98 -3.68
C TYR A 183 -7.17 -11.43 -2.30
N PRO A 184 -6.21 -11.01 -1.46
CA PRO A 184 -6.49 -10.39 -0.17
C PRO A 184 -7.24 -9.06 -0.27
N HIS A 185 -8.57 -9.11 -0.23
CA HIS A 185 -9.45 -7.93 -0.29
C HIS A 185 -10.27 -7.80 0.99
N PRO A 186 -9.83 -7.01 1.99
CA PRO A 186 -10.58 -6.78 3.23
C PRO A 186 -11.94 -6.13 3.00
N TRP A 187 -12.16 -5.41 1.90
CA TRP A 187 -13.49 -4.91 1.55
C TRP A 187 -14.47 -6.05 1.28
N LEU A 188 -14.04 -7.07 0.55
CA LEU A 188 -14.87 -8.19 0.11
C LEU A 188 -14.99 -9.30 1.16
N MET A 189 -13.93 -9.56 1.94
CA MET A 189 -13.92 -10.55 3.02
C MET A 189 -13.49 -9.93 4.37
N PRO A 190 -14.38 -9.14 5.03
CA PRO A 190 -14.02 -8.23 6.13
C PRO A 190 -13.64 -8.88 7.46
N ASP A 191 -13.85 -10.19 7.59
CA ASP A 191 -13.51 -11.04 8.75
C ASP A 191 -12.31 -11.96 8.48
N PHE A 192 -11.78 -11.96 7.25
CA PHE A 192 -10.69 -12.86 6.83
C PHE A 192 -9.42 -12.08 6.45
N TRP A 193 -9.44 -11.36 5.33
CA TRP A 193 -8.24 -10.66 4.82
C TRP A 193 -7.96 -9.37 5.58
N GLN A 194 -6.67 -9.06 5.81
CA GLN A 194 -6.24 -7.87 6.56
C GLN A 194 -5.55 -6.82 5.70
N PHE A 195 -4.72 -7.22 4.73
CA PHE A 195 -3.84 -6.34 3.99
C PHE A 195 -3.94 -6.60 2.48
N PRO A 196 -4.32 -5.60 1.66
CA PRO A 196 -4.29 -5.70 0.21
C PRO A 196 -2.86 -5.81 -0.32
N THR A 197 -2.59 -6.86 -1.08
CA THR A 197 -1.29 -7.13 -1.71
C THR A 197 -1.42 -7.45 -3.20
N GLY A 198 -2.65 -7.36 -3.75
CA GLY A 198 -2.95 -7.74 -5.15
C GLY A 198 -2.20 -6.90 -6.18
N SER A 199 -2.06 -5.60 -5.93
CA SER A 199 -1.17 -4.72 -6.69
C SER A 199 0.25 -4.85 -6.13
N MET A 200 1.17 -5.36 -6.95
CA MET A 200 2.55 -5.63 -6.54
C MET A 200 3.27 -4.32 -6.16
N GLY A 201 4.20 -4.39 -5.22
CA GLY A 201 4.95 -3.21 -4.73
C GLY A 201 4.26 -2.46 -3.58
N ILE A 202 2.93 -2.45 -3.52
CA ILE A 202 2.17 -1.85 -2.40
C ILE A 202 2.38 -2.62 -1.10
N GLY A 203 2.45 -3.95 -1.16
CA GLY A 203 2.63 -4.82 0.00
C GLY A 203 3.91 -4.49 0.80
N PRO A 204 5.09 -4.52 0.17
CA PRO A 204 6.36 -4.22 0.85
C PRO A 204 6.41 -2.85 1.52
N ILE A 205 6.06 -1.77 0.81
CA ILE A 205 6.11 -0.42 1.40
C ILE A 205 5.15 -0.30 2.59
N ASN A 206 3.90 -0.78 2.46
CA ASN A 206 2.94 -0.76 3.57
C ASN A 206 3.41 -1.59 4.76
N ALA A 207 4.07 -2.74 4.55
CA ALA A 207 4.59 -3.56 5.64
C ALA A 207 5.70 -2.84 6.43
N ILE A 208 6.59 -2.10 5.74
CA ILE A 208 7.64 -1.29 6.40
C ILE A 208 7.01 -0.21 7.28
N TYR A 209 6.08 0.57 6.72
CA TYR A 209 5.42 1.64 7.47
C TYR A 209 4.48 1.11 8.56
N GLN A 210 3.89 -0.08 8.39
CA GLN A 210 3.14 -0.76 9.44
C GLN A 210 4.04 -1.18 10.61
N ALA A 211 5.23 -1.69 10.34
CA ALA A 211 6.22 -2.03 11.37
C ALA A 211 6.70 -0.78 12.11
N ARG A 212 6.97 0.32 11.39
CA ARG A 212 7.27 1.63 12.00
C ARG A 212 6.11 2.13 12.85
N PHE A 213 4.87 2.01 12.37
CA PHE A 213 3.71 2.49 13.11
C PHE A 213 3.48 1.72 14.42
N MET A 214 3.79 0.42 14.46
CA MET A 214 3.79 -0.34 15.72
C MET A 214 4.80 0.24 16.72
N ARG A 215 6.03 0.59 16.28
CA ARG A 215 7.01 1.26 17.14
C ARG A 215 6.54 2.65 17.57
N TYR A 216 5.89 3.40 16.69
CA TYR A 216 5.25 4.67 17.04
C TYR A 216 4.23 4.51 18.17
N LEU A 217 3.35 3.51 18.11
CA LEU A 217 2.37 3.24 19.17
C LEU A 217 3.05 2.89 20.50
N GLU A 218 4.13 2.11 20.47
CA GLU A 218 4.91 1.74 21.66
C GLU A 218 5.62 2.95 22.28
N HIS A 219 6.34 3.73 21.47
CA HIS A 219 7.08 4.91 21.94
C HIS A 219 6.15 6.03 22.44
N ARG A 220 4.94 6.13 21.89
CA ARG A 220 3.88 7.04 22.36
C ARG A 220 3.16 6.55 23.63
N GLY A 221 3.50 5.36 24.13
CA GLY A 221 2.82 4.75 25.28
C GLY A 221 1.35 4.37 25.02
N LEU A 222 0.95 4.28 23.75
CA LEU A 222 -0.42 3.92 23.33
C LEU A 222 -0.62 2.41 23.22
N ALA A 223 0.47 1.67 23.06
CA ALA A 223 0.53 0.22 23.14
C ALA A 223 1.71 -0.18 24.04
N ALA A 224 1.60 -1.32 24.71
CA ALA A 224 2.73 -1.88 25.45
C ALA A 224 3.80 -2.38 24.45
N PRO A 225 5.09 -2.25 24.79
CA PRO A 225 6.17 -2.90 24.02
C PRO A 225 5.87 -4.38 23.83
N SER A 226 6.04 -4.86 22.60
CA SER A 226 5.72 -6.23 22.24
C SER A 226 6.79 -6.86 21.36
N ASP A 227 6.76 -8.19 21.28
CA ASP A 227 7.57 -8.99 20.37
C ASP A 227 6.82 -9.34 19.07
N ARG A 228 5.69 -8.67 18.80
CA ARG A 228 4.91 -8.81 17.57
C ARG A 228 5.77 -8.52 16.34
N LYS A 229 5.58 -9.30 15.29
CA LYS A 229 6.30 -9.15 14.02
C LYS A 229 5.36 -8.79 12.88
N VAL A 230 5.86 -8.01 11.93
CA VAL A 230 5.28 -7.80 10.61
C VAL A 230 6.05 -8.67 9.62
N TRP A 231 5.33 -9.57 8.96
CA TRP A 231 5.83 -10.50 7.96
C TRP A 231 5.36 -10.07 6.58
N GLY A 232 6.27 -10.03 5.62
CA GLY A 232 5.96 -9.84 4.20
C GLY A 232 6.39 -11.04 3.37
N ILE A 233 5.46 -11.67 2.65
CA ILE A 233 5.77 -12.78 1.75
C ILE A 233 5.58 -12.29 0.32
N PHE A 234 6.67 -12.11 -0.42
CA PHE A 234 6.69 -11.42 -1.71
C PHE A 234 7.38 -12.25 -2.81
N GLY A 235 7.14 -11.88 -4.06
CA GLY A 235 7.87 -12.48 -5.20
C GLY A 235 9.21 -11.78 -5.44
N ASP A 236 10.19 -12.48 -6.02
CA ASP A 236 11.40 -11.86 -6.55
C ASP A 236 11.11 -10.92 -7.73
N GLY A 237 10.20 -11.29 -8.64
CA GLY A 237 9.75 -10.41 -9.72
C GLY A 237 9.00 -9.16 -9.26
N GLU A 238 8.37 -9.20 -8.08
CA GLU A 238 7.71 -8.03 -7.48
C GLU A 238 8.72 -6.98 -7.00
N MET A 239 9.98 -7.37 -6.75
CA MET A 239 11.04 -6.44 -6.34
C MET A 239 11.50 -5.51 -7.48
N ASP A 240 11.04 -5.72 -8.73
CA ASP A 240 11.24 -4.77 -9.84
C ASP A 240 10.35 -3.51 -9.68
N GLU A 241 9.26 -3.56 -8.90
CA GLU A 241 8.42 -2.39 -8.63
C GLU A 241 9.18 -1.37 -7.76
N PRO A 242 9.21 -0.07 -8.10
CA PRO A 242 9.91 0.93 -7.31
C PRO A 242 9.49 0.97 -5.84
N GLU A 243 8.20 0.81 -5.56
CA GLU A 243 7.62 0.81 -4.22
C GLU A 243 8.14 -0.36 -3.38
N SER A 244 8.49 -1.50 -3.99
CA SER A 244 9.04 -2.66 -3.28
C SER A 244 10.35 -2.35 -2.56
N VAL A 245 11.13 -1.41 -3.09
CA VAL A 245 12.49 -1.09 -2.62
C VAL A 245 12.63 0.33 -2.06
N ALA A 246 11.63 1.20 -2.28
CA ALA A 246 11.68 2.61 -1.93
C ALA A 246 11.93 2.91 -0.43
N ALA A 247 11.46 2.03 0.46
CA ALA A 247 11.51 2.26 1.91
C ALA A 247 12.52 1.37 2.67
N LEU A 248 13.42 0.66 1.98
CA LEU A 248 14.39 -0.22 2.64
C LEU A 248 15.31 0.54 3.60
N THR A 249 15.79 1.72 3.20
CA THR A 249 16.68 2.56 4.03
C THR A 249 15.95 3.14 5.24
N LEU A 250 14.65 3.45 5.13
CA LEU A 250 13.82 3.85 6.26
C LEU A 250 13.78 2.73 7.30
N ALA A 251 13.52 1.48 6.89
CA ALA A 251 13.42 0.36 7.81
C ALA A 251 14.70 0.15 8.62
N ALA A 252 15.87 0.35 7.99
CA ALA A 252 17.16 0.30 8.67
C ALA A 252 17.40 1.51 9.58
N ARG A 253 17.10 2.73 9.12
CA ARG A 253 17.22 3.98 9.91
C ARG A 253 16.38 3.91 11.20
N GLU A 254 15.17 3.36 11.09
CA GLU A 254 14.23 3.18 12.20
C GLU A 254 14.48 1.90 13.01
N ARG A 255 15.50 1.10 12.66
CA ARG A 255 15.89 -0.14 13.33
C ARG A 255 14.72 -1.12 13.50
N LEU A 256 13.94 -1.34 12.45
CA LEU A 256 12.72 -2.14 12.46
C LEU A 256 12.98 -3.64 12.54
N ASP A 257 13.53 -4.11 13.66
CA ASP A 257 13.71 -5.54 13.96
C ASP A 257 12.40 -6.30 14.23
N ASN A 258 11.26 -5.60 14.23
CA ASN A 258 9.94 -6.18 14.17
C ASN A 258 9.48 -6.49 12.74
N LEU A 259 10.32 -6.29 11.72
CA LEU A 259 10.01 -6.54 10.31
C LEU A 259 10.81 -7.72 9.74
N VAL A 260 10.11 -8.68 9.14
CA VAL A 260 10.71 -9.83 8.44
C VAL A 260 10.11 -9.96 7.04
N PHE A 261 10.93 -9.83 6.02
CA PHE A 261 10.55 -10.14 4.65
C PHE A 261 11.02 -11.53 4.24
N VAL A 262 10.20 -12.22 3.46
CA VAL A 262 10.50 -13.49 2.82
C VAL A 262 10.24 -13.32 1.33
N VAL A 263 11.32 -13.18 0.57
CA VAL A 263 11.25 -13.07 -0.88
C VAL A 263 11.36 -14.47 -1.46
N ASN A 264 10.30 -14.91 -2.12
CA ASN A 264 10.23 -16.17 -2.83
C ASN A 264 11.00 -16.08 -4.16
N CYS A 265 12.29 -16.38 -4.11
CA CYS A 265 13.22 -16.37 -5.23
C CYS A 265 13.09 -17.65 -6.07
N ASN A 266 11.97 -17.78 -6.78
CA ASN A 266 11.77 -18.86 -7.74
C ASN A 266 12.50 -18.62 -9.08
N LEU A 267 13.15 -17.45 -9.21
CA LEU A 267 13.92 -16.88 -10.33
C LEU A 267 13.11 -16.62 -11.60
N GLN A 268 11.78 -16.62 -11.51
CA GLN A 268 10.88 -16.35 -12.62
C GLN A 268 9.83 -15.29 -12.28
N ARG A 269 9.48 -14.49 -13.30
CA ARG A 269 8.24 -13.72 -13.37
C ARG A 269 7.24 -14.43 -14.28
N LEU A 270 6.22 -13.71 -14.76
CA LEU A 270 5.11 -14.29 -15.52
C LEU A 270 5.59 -14.91 -16.85
N ASP A 271 6.41 -14.18 -17.61
CA ASP A 271 6.81 -14.55 -18.98
C ASP A 271 8.27 -15.03 -19.12
N GLY A 272 8.97 -15.30 -18.01
CA GLY A 272 10.36 -15.74 -18.07
C GLY A 272 11.15 -15.52 -16.78
N PRO A 273 12.48 -15.71 -16.78
CA PRO A 273 13.33 -15.44 -15.63
C PRO A 273 13.37 -13.96 -15.28
N VAL A 274 13.59 -13.62 -13.99
CA VAL A 274 13.76 -12.22 -13.54
C VAL A 274 15.08 -11.64 -14.05
N ARG A 275 16.19 -12.37 -13.86
CA ARG A 275 17.53 -12.03 -14.34
C ARG A 275 18.21 -13.22 -15.03
N GLY A 276 17.74 -13.61 -16.22
CA GLY A 276 18.24 -14.82 -16.90
C GLY A 276 19.77 -14.92 -17.07
N ASN A 277 20.42 -13.81 -17.40
CA ASN A 277 21.88 -13.71 -17.56
C ASN A 277 22.62 -13.27 -16.28
N GLY A 278 21.89 -13.07 -15.18
CA GLY A 278 22.41 -12.61 -13.90
C GLY A 278 22.03 -13.56 -12.77
N ARG A 279 22.06 -13.04 -11.54
CA ARG A 279 21.66 -13.76 -10.32
C ARG A 279 20.84 -12.82 -9.44
N ILE A 280 19.51 -12.93 -9.48
CA ILE A 280 18.60 -12.02 -8.76
C ILE A 280 18.82 -12.06 -7.25
N ILE A 281 19.18 -13.22 -6.69
CA ILE A 281 19.46 -13.35 -5.26
C ILE A 281 20.68 -12.52 -4.85
N ASP A 282 21.71 -12.43 -5.68
CA ASP A 282 22.89 -11.61 -5.39
C ASP A 282 22.54 -10.12 -5.49
N GLU A 283 21.78 -9.73 -6.53
CA GLU A 283 21.30 -8.36 -6.69
C GLU A 283 20.47 -7.92 -5.47
N LEU A 284 19.56 -8.77 -5.00
CA LEU A 284 18.76 -8.51 -3.80
C LEU A 284 19.62 -8.52 -2.52
N GLU A 285 20.56 -9.45 -2.36
CA GLU A 285 21.48 -9.44 -1.22
C GLU A 285 22.23 -8.11 -1.15
N THR A 286 22.80 -7.66 -2.26
CA THR A 286 23.52 -6.38 -2.35
C THR A 286 22.62 -5.21 -1.98
N LEU A 287 21.42 -5.16 -2.53
CA LEU A 287 20.48 -4.07 -2.29
C LEU A 287 20.06 -4.00 -0.82
N TYR A 288 19.63 -5.12 -0.24
CA TYR A 288 19.16 -5.17 1.14
C TYR A 288 20.31 -4.98 2.14
N ALA A 289 21.47 -5.62 1.93
CA ALA A 289 22.64 -5.42 2.78
C ALA A 289 23.15 -3.97 2.69
N GLY A 290 23.18 -3.39 1.48
CA GLY A 290 23.53 -1.99 1.26
C GLY A 290 22.57 -1.01 1.92
N ALA A 291 21.29 -1.38 2.03
CA ALA A 291 20.29 -0.62 2.78
C ALA A 291 20.38 -0.82 4.31
N GLY A 292 21.22 -1.72 4.82
CA GLY A 292 21.43 -1.96 6.25
C GLY A 292 20.55 -3.08 6.86
N TRP A 293 20.02 -3.99 6.04
CA TRP A 293 19.22 -5.13 6.50
C TRP A 293 20.09 -6.34 6.85
N ASN A 294 19.57 -7.18 7.74
CA ASN A 294 20.08 -8.53 7.94
C ASN A 294 19.57 -9.43 6.79
N VAL A 295 20.48 -9.98 5.99
CA VAL A 295 20.14 -10.85 4.85
C VAL A 295 20.40 -12.32 5.20
N ILE A 296 19.38 -13.16 5.04
CA ILE A 296 19.48 -14.61 5.21
C ILE A 296 19.19 -15.27 3.86
N LYS A 297 20.21 -15.83 3.22
CA LYS A 297 20.08 -16.65 2.01
C LYS A 297 19.71 -18.09 2.38
N LEU A 298 18.62 -18.55 1.80
CA LEU A 298 18.07 -19.89 1.95
C LEU A 298 18.03 -20.55 0.57
N LEU A 299 19.13 -21.19 0.17
CA LEU A 299 19.39 -21.59 -1.22
C LEU A 299 19.29 -23.09 -1.45
N TRP A 300 19.90 -23.90 -0.58
CA TRP A 300 20.09 -25.34 -0.77
C TRP A 300 19.47 -26.14 0.38
N GLY A 301 18.82 -27.26 0.05
CA GLY A 301 18.27 -28.18 1.05
C GLY A 301 19.35 -28.97 1.80
N GLY A 302 18.96 -29.68 2.86
CA GLY A 302 19.86 -30.49 3.69
C GLY A 302 20.46 -31.69 2.95
N ASP A 303 19.87 -32.09 1.83
CA ASP A 303 20.41 -33.07 0.89
C ASP A 303 21.71 -32.62 0.21
N TRP A 304 22.01 -31.31 0.17
CA TRP A 304 23.30 -30.79 -0.28
C TRP A 304 24.39 -30.81 0.80
N ASP A 305 24.03 -30.87 2.09
CA ASP A 305 25.00 -30.76 3.18
C ASP A 305 26.09 -31.85 3.15
N PRO A 306 25.80 -33.13 2.81
CA PRO A 306 26.84 -34.14 2.66
C PRO A 306 27.86 -33.78 1.57
N LEU A 307 27.40 -33.22 0.45
CA LEU A 307 28.28 -32.82 -0.65
C LEU A 307 29.14 -31.61 -0.26
N LEU A 308 28.54 -30.61 0.38
CA LEU A 308 29.24 -29.42 0.89
C LEU A 308 30.29 -29.78 1.95
N ARG A 309 30.03 -30.77 2.81
CA ARG A 309 31.03 -31.28 3.78
C ARG A 309 32.16 -32.07 3.12
N ARG A 310 31.88 -32.81 2.04
CA ARG A 310 32.89 -33.56 1.27
C ARG A 310 33.79 -32.64 0.44
N ASP A 311 33.28 -31.49 0.02
CA ASP A 311 34.01 -30.56 -0.85
C ASP A 311 35.04 -29.70 -0.07
N THR A 312 36.19 -30.29 0.24
CA THR A 312 37.32 -29.57 0.85
C THR A 312 37.97 -28.56 -0.10
N SER A 313 37.67 -28.63 -1.40
CA SER A 313 38.27 -27.78 -2.43
C SER A 313 37.48 -26.48 -2.68
N GLY A 314 36.23 -26.40 -2.21
CA GLY A 314 35.30 -25.31 -2.49
C GLY A 314 34.80 -25.28 -3.95
N ALA A 315 34.86 -26.40 -4.67
CA ALA A 315 34.41 -26.51 -6.06
C ALA A 315 32.92 -26.19 -6.23
N LEU A 316 32.05 -26.63 -5.32
CA LEU A 316 30.61 -26.34 -5.36
C LEU A 316 30.34 -24.85 -5.22
N ALA A 317 30.98 -24.20 -4.24
CA ALA A 317 30.83 -22.76 -4.01
C ALA A 317 31.25 -21.96 -5.26
N ARG A 318 32.37 -22.33 -5.89
CA ARG A 318 32.80 -21.73 -7.17
C ARG A 318 31.79 -22.00 -8.29
N ALA A 319 31.31 -23.24 -8.44
CA ALA A 319 30.37 -23.60 -9.49
C ALA A 319 29.05 -22.80 -9.37
N PHE A 320 28.52 -22.67 -8.16
CA PHE A 320 27.32 -21.88 -7.90
C PHE A 320 27.53 -20.40 -8.21
N ALA A 321 28.68 -19.82 -7.84
CA ALA A 321 28.99 -18.42 -8.12
C ALA A 321 29.03 -18.09 -9.62
N HIS A 322 29.36 -19.07 -10.48
CA HIS A 322 29.42 -18.89 -11.94
C HIS A 322 28.16 -19.36 -12.69
N THR A 323 27.17 -19.90 -11.98
CA THR A 323 25.92 -20.37 -12.61
C THR A 323 24.84 -19.29 -12.54
N VAL A 324 24.46 -18.75 -13.69
CA VAL A 324 23.39 -17.73 -13.80
C VAL A 324 21.99 -18.33 -13.64
N ASP A 325 21.00 -17.51 -13.30
CA ASP A 325 19.63 -17.95 -13.01
C ASP A 325 19.00 -18.72 -14.18
N GLY A 326 19.23 -18.30 -15.42
CA GLY A 326 18.72 -19.00 -16.61
C GLY A 326 19.25 -20.44 -16.72
N GLN A 327 20.50 -20.66 -16.31
CA GLN A 327 21.08 -22.00 -16.27
C GLN A 327 20.50 -22.81 -15.11
N PHE A 328 20.28 -22.22 -13.93
CA PHE A 328 19.59 -22.88 -12.82
C PHE A 328 18.13 -23.23 -13.14
N GLN A 329 17.44 -22.43 -13.96
CA GLN A 329 16.11 -22.78 -14.48
C GLN A 329 16.18 -23.99 -15.40
N THR A 330 17.18 -24.04 -16.28
CA THR A 330 17.40 -25.20 -17.16
C THR A 330 17.65 -26.47 -16.35
N PHE A 331 18.50 -26.41 -15.32
CA PHE A 331 18.75 -27.54 -14.42
C PHE A 331 17.51 -27.98 -13.64
N ALA A 332 16.62 -27.05 -13.29
CA ALA A 332 15.38 -27.38 -12.60
C ALA A 332 14.32 -28.03 -13.50
N ALA A 333 14.43 -27.85 -14.82
CA ALA A 333 13.51 -28.39 -15.82
C ALA A 333 14.03 -29.67 -16.52
N LYS A 334 15.23 -30.14 -16.16
CA LYS A 334 15.90 -31.33 -16.71
C LYS A 334 16.19 -32.34 -15.60
N ASP A 335 16.51 -33.57 -16.01
CA ASP A 335 16.72 -34.72 -15.12
C ASP A 335 18.13 -34.76 -14.49
N GLY A 336 18.30 -35.67 -13.54
CA GLY A 336 19.58 -35.93 -12.87
C GLY A 336 20.71 -36.32 -13.82
N ALA A 337 20.41 -37.06 -14.90
CA ALA A 337 21.41 -37.45 -15.91
C ALA A 337 21.97 -36.24 -16.66
N TYR A 338 21.11 -35.30 -17.04
CA TYR A 338 21.50 -34.01 -17.60
C TYR A 338 22.32 -33.21 -16.59
N ASN A 339 21.87 -33.11 -15.34
CA ASN A 339 22.55 -32.34 -14.29
C ASN A 339 23.92 -32.93 -13.93
N ARG A 340 24.08 -34.26 -13.92
CA ARG A 340 25.40 -34.91 -13.78
C ARG A 340 26.35 -34.45 -14.87
N ARG A 341 25.92 -34.49 -16.14
CA ARG A 341 26.80 -34.13 -17.27
C ARG A 341 27.07 -32.63 -17.35
N GLN A 342 26.05 -31.80 -17.12
CA GLN A 342 26.07 -30.38 -17.43
C GLN A 342 26.35 -29.47 -16.25
N PHE A 343 26.24 -29.94 -15.01
CA PHE A 343 26.66 -29.22 -13.81
C PHE A 343 27.90 -29.87 -13.21
N PHE A 344 27.78 -31.11 -12.71
CA PHE A 344 28.88 -31.78 -12.02
C PHE A 344 30.03 -32.19 -12.95
N GLY A 345 29.74 -32.55 -14.20
CA GLY A 345 30.71 -32.97 -15.20
C GLY A 345 31.58 -31.86 -15.79
N ARG A 346 31.34 -30.59 -15.40
CA ARG A 346 32.13 -29.44 -15.89
C ARG A 346 33.51 -29.33 -15.24
N ASP A 347 33.69 -29.94 -14.07
CA ASP A 347 34.92 -29.86 -13.29
C ASP A 347 35.23 -31.24 -12.66
N PRO A 348 36.47 -31.76 -12.74
CA PRO A 348 36.83 -33.05 -12.16
C PRO A 348 36.56 -33.18 -10.65
N ALA A 349 36.74 -32.09 -9.88
CA ALA A 349 36.44 -32.07 -8.46
C ALA A 349 34.92 -32.16 -8.22
N LEU A 350 34.10 -31.48 -9.02
CA LEU A 350 32.63 -31.61 -8.92
C LEU A 350 32.16 -33.02 -9.31
N ALA A 351 32.72 -33.60 -10.37
CA ALA A 351 32.38 -34.94 -10.82
C ALA A 351 32.69 -35.99 -9.75
N ALA A 352 33.80 -35.83 -9.03
CA ALA A 352 34.20 -36.73 -7.94
C ALA A 352 33.22 -36.70 -6.76
N LEU A 353 32.55 -35.57 -6.48
CA LEU A 353 31.60 -35.44 -5.36
C LEU A 353 30.36 -36.32 -5.52
N VAL A 354 29.94 -36.58 -6.76
CA VAL A 354 28.73 -37.35 -7.10
C VAL A 354 29.04 -38.65 -7.85
N ALA A 355 30.30 -39.07 -7.90
CA ALA A 355 30.72 -40.27 -8.63
C ALA A 355 30.02 -41.54 -8.14
N ASP A 356 29.67 -41.59 -6.86
CA ASP A 356 28.97 -42.68 -6.17
C ASP A 356 27.44 -42.49 -6.08
N TRP A 357 26.89 -41.41 -6.64
CA TRP A 357 25.46 -41.12 -6.60
C TRP A 357 24.76 -41.62 -7.86
N SER A 358 23.49 -42.02 -7.77
CA SER A 358 22.65 -42.30 -8.95
C SER A 358 22.11 -41.01 -9.57
N ASP A 359 21.62 -41.06 -10.81
CA ASP A 359 21.00 -39.90 -11.45
C ASP A 359 19.74 -39.47 -10.70
N GLU A 360 18.95 -40.41 -10.16
CA GLU A 360 17.79 -40.12 -9.32
C GLU A 360 18.18 -39.44 -8.01
N ALA A 361 19.33 -39.78 -7.42
CA ALA A 361 19.82 -39.11 -6.22
C ALA A 361 20.21 -37.65 -6.51
N ILE A 362 20.80 -37.39 -7.68
CA ILE A 362 21.09 -36.03 -8.16
C ILE A 362 19.78 -35.27 -8.45
N ASP A 363 18.80 -35.93 -9.07
CA ASP A 363 17.50 -35.32 -9.43
C ASP A 363 16.69 -34.88 -8.20
N ARG A 364 16.84 -35.61 -7.09
CA ARG A 364 16.20 -35.29 -5.81
C ARG A 364 16.76 -34.04 -5.12
N LEU A 365 17.92 -33.54 -5.53
CA LEU A 365 18.54 -32.36 -4.92
C LEU A 365 17.60 -31.14 -4.92
N SER A 366 17.30 -30.67 -3.72
CA SER A 366 16.27 -29.68 -3.45
C SER A 366 16.84 -28.27 -3.31
N ARG A 367 15.96 -27.27 -3.46
CA ARG A 367 16.27 -25.88 -3.12
C ARG A 367 15.82 -25.63 -1.69
N GLY A 368 16.53 -24.78 -0.96
CA GLY A 368 16.34 -24.55 0.47
C GLY A 368 14.94 -24.06 0.85
N GLY A 369 14.27 -23.33 -0.04
CA GLY A 369 12.87 -22.91 0.17
C GLY A 369 11.82 -24.02 0.09
N HIS A 370 12.23 -25.29 -0.11
CA HIS A 370 11.39 -26.49 -0.03
C HIS A 370 11.83 -27.45 1.09
N ASP A 371 12.80 -27.04 1.93
CA ASP A 371 13.27 -27.84 3.06
C ASP A 371 12.80 -27.18 4.36
N ILE A 372 11.84 -27.81 5.05
CA ILE A 372 11.22 -27.23 6.24
C ILE A 372 12.21 -27.02 7.40
N PHE A 373 13.31 -27.77 7.47
CA PHE A 373 14.35 -27.58 8.48
C PHE A 373 15.11 -26.28 8.19
N LYS A 374 15.50 -26.07 6.93
CA LYS A 374 16.21 -24.86 6.50
C LYS A 374 15.33 -23.61 6.59
N ILE A 375 14.05 -23.72 6.21
CA ILE A 375 13.06 -22.64 6.36
C ILE A 375 12.89 -22.28 7.84
N HIS A 376 12.69 -23.28 8.72
CA HIS A 376 12.56 -23.05 10.15
C HIS A 376 13.82 -22.40 10.72
N ALA A 377 15.02 -22.84 10.34
CA ALA A 377 16.28 -22.23 10.78
C ALA A 377 16.36 -20.74 10.39
N ALA A 378 15.99 -20.39 9.16
CA ALA A 378 15.95 -19.01 8.67
C ALA A 378 14.95 -18.15 9.47
N TYR A 379 13.72 -18.64 9.66
CA TYR A 379 12.67 -17.93 10.40
C TYR A 379 13.05 -17.78 11.87
N HIS A 380 13.60 -18.84 12.48
CA HIS A 380 14.09 -18.86 13.86
C HIS A 380 15.19 -17.83 14.09
N ARG A 381 16.12 -17.68 13.14
CA ARG A 381 17.17 -16.66 13.17
C ARG A 381 16.60 -15.26 12.98
N ALA A 382 15.68 -15.07 12.03
CA ALA A 382 15.08 -13.77 11.74
C ALA A 382 14.30 -13.19 12.92
N VAL A 383 13.43 -13.97 13.57
CA VAL A 383 12.61 -13.46 14.68
C VAL A 383 13.43 -13.08 15.92
N ARG A 384 14.63 -13.65 16.07
CA ARG A 384 15.58 -13.40 17.16
C ARG A 384 16.63 -12.34 16.81
N HIS A 385 16.66 -11.85 15.57
CA HIS A 385 17.53 -10.76 15.18
C HIS A 385 16.98 -9.44 15.76
N ALA A 386 17.88 -8.56 16.19
CA ALA A 386 17.54 -7.30 16.85
C ALA A 386 18.33 -6.13 16.23
N GLY A 387 17.77 -4.94 16.30
CA GLY A 387 18.37 -3.69 15.82
C GLY A 387 18.32 -3.46 14.30
N GLN A 388 17.93 -4.45 13.49
CA GLN A 388 17.77 -4.31 12.03
C GLN A 388 16.57 -5.13 11.53
N PRO A 389 15.90 -4.68 10.45
CA PRO A 389 14.96 -5.53 9.73
C PRO A 389 15.69 -6.72 9.09
N THR A 390 14.97 -7.82 8.87
CA THR A 390 15.52 -9.03 8.23
C THR A 390 14.83 -9.34 6.91
N VAL A 391 15.60 -9.70 5.89
CA VAL A 391 15.09 -10.31 4.66
C VAL A 391 15.61 -11.74 4.53
N ILE A 392 14.72 -12.65 4.16
CA ILE A 392 15.02 -14.04 3.81
C ILE A 392 14.86 -14.18 2.30
N LEU A 393 15.95 -14.49 1.61
CA LEU A 393 15.96 -14.76 0.18
C LEU A 393 15.84 -16.28 -0.02
N ALA A 394 14.60 -16.75 -0.21
CA ALA A 394 14.27 -18.16 -0.25
C ALA A 394 14.25 -18.67 -1.69
N GLN A 395 15.24 -19.47 -2.08
CA GLN A 395 15.29 -20.09 -3.39
C GLN A 395 14.27 -21.24 -3.47
N THR A 396 13.30 -21.14 -4.37
CA THR A 396 12.26 -22.17 -4.57
C THR A 396 12.20 -22.59 -6.04
N LYS A 397 11.30 -23.52 -6.40
CA LYS A 397 11.04 -23.96 -7.79
C LYS A 397 9.60 -23.59 -8.13
N LYS A 398 9.38 -22.82 -9.20
CA LYS A 398 8.03 -22.47 -9.67
C LYS A 398 7.27 -23.71 -10.14
N GLY A 399 6.02 -23.87 -9.71
CA GLY A 399 5.21 -25.06 -10.01
C GLY A 399 5.76 -26.35 -9.38
N TYR A 400 6.36 -26.27 -8.19
CA TYR A 400 6.90 -27.42 -7.50
C TYR A 400 5.85 -28.54 -7.34
N GLY A 401 6.24 -29.78 -7.67
CA GLY A 401 5.35 -30.94 -7.62
C GLY A 401 4.44 -31.12 -8.83
N MET A 402 4.41 -30.18 -9.78
CA MET A 402 3.58 -30.29 -11.00
C MET A 402 4.22 -31.15 -12.11
N GLY A 403 5.40 -31.75 -11.88
CA GLY A 403 6.07 -32.62 -12.85
C GLY A 403 6.28 -31.97 -14.23
N GLU A 404 6.15 -32.75 -15.29
CA GLU A 404 6.22 -32.23 -16.67
C GLU A 404 5.11 -31.23 -17.00
N ALA A 405 3.99 -31.23 -16.28
CA ALA A 405 2.91 -30.30 -16.55
C ALA A 405 3.28 -28.84 -16.20
N GLY A 406 4.35 -28.60 -15.43
CA GLY A 406 4.78 -27.22 -15.16
C GLY A 406 6.02 -26.99 -14.28
N GLN A 407 6.62 -27.98 -13.64
CA GLN A 407 7.72 -27.70 -12.72
C GLN A 407 8.92 -27.07 -13.46
N GLY A 408 9.33 -25.86 -13.04
CA GLY A 408 10.46 -25.14 -13.64
C GLY A 408 10.25 -24.64 -15.08
N ARG A 409 9.05 -24.79 -15.67
CA ARG A 409 8.74 -24.32 -17.03
C ARG A 409 8.30 -22.85 -17.02
N MET A 410 8.55 -22.14 -18.12
CA MET A 410 8.22 -20.71 -18.24
C MET A 410 6.71 -20.49 -18.36
N THR A 411 5.99 -21.37 -19.07
CA THR A 411 4.53 -21.28 -19.30
C THR A 411 3.70 -21.59 -18.06
N THR A 412 4.30 -22.09 -16.98
CA THR A 412 3.61 -22.64 -15.81
C THR A 412 2.75 -21.65 -15.07
N HIS A 413 3.05 -20.36 -15.18
CA HIS A 413 2.17 -19.34 -14.61
C HIS A 413 0.78 -19.32 -15.27
N GLN A 414 0.71 -19.62 -16.58
CA GLN A 414 -0.50 -19.64 -17.37
C GLN A 414 -1.20 -21.01 -17.37
N GLN A 415 -0.58 -22.05 -16.80
CA GLN A 415 -1.15 -23.39 -16.75
C GLN A 415 -2.29 -23.46 -15.73
N LYS A 416 -3.52 -23.37 -16.23
CA LYS A 416 -4.77 -23.36 -15.44
C LYS A 416 -5.61 -24.62 -15.60
N LYS A 417 -5.19 -25.51 -16.50
CA LYS A 417 -5.84 -26.79 -16.81
C LYS A 417 -4.81 -27.91 -16.64
N LEU A 418 -5.22 -29.00 -16.02
CA LEU A 418 -4.45 -30.24 -15.92
C LEU A 418 -5.35 -31.36 -16.44
N ASP A 419 -4.79 -32.25 -17.25
CA ASP A 419 -5.48 -33.48 -17.62
C ASP A 419 -5.49 -34.46 -16.45
N VAL A 420 -6.28 -35.53 -16.57
CA VAL A 420 -6.45 -36.51 -15.50
C VAL A 420 -5.12 -37.18 -15.15
N ASP A 421 -4.29 -37.49 -16.13
CA ASP A 421 -2.99 -38.13 -15.90
C ASP A 421 -2.06 -37.24 -15.07
N ALA A 422 -2.03 -35.92 -15.33
CA ALA A 422 -1.28 -34.97 -14.52
C ALA A 422 -1.85 -34.83 -13.10
N LEU A 423 -3.17 -34.94 -12.91
CA LEU A 423 -3.80 -34.94 -11.58
C LEU A 423 -3.43 -36.19 -10.78
N LEU A 424 -3.49 -37.38 -11.40
CA LEU A 424 -3.10 -38.65 -10.78
C LEU A 424 -1.61 -38.63 -10.41
N ALA A 425 -0.75 -38.16 -11.32
CA ALA A 425 0.68 -38.01 -11.07
C ALA A 425 0.97 -37.03 -9.92
N PHE A 426 0.24 -35.92 -9.82
CA PHE A 426 0.35 -34.98 -8.70
C PHE A 426 -0.04 -35.64 -7.38
N ARG A 427 -1.18 -36.34 -7.35
CA ARG A 427 -1.63 -37.08 -6.16
C ARG A 427 -0.60 -38.10 -5.71
N ASP A 428 -0.06 -38.89 -6.63
CA ASP A 428 0.90 -39.95 -6.34
C ASP A 428 2.25 -39.39 -5.86
N ARG A 429 2.71 -38.29 -6.49
CA ARG A 429 3.92 -37.54 -6.10
C ARG A 429 3.90 -37.12 -4.63
N PHE A 430 2.73 -36.74 -4.12
CA PHE A 430 2.50 -36.28 -2.75
C PHE A 430 1.86 -37.34 -1.84
N ALA A 431 1.74 -38.59 -2.31
CA ALA A 431 1.18 -39.71 -1.58
C ALA A 431 -0.19 -39.40 -0.92
N LEU A 432 -1.07 -38.71 -1.66
CA LEU A 432 -2.36 -38.27 -1.15
C LEU A 432 -3.38 -39.43 -1.14
N PRO A 433 -4.11 -39.66 -0.04
CA PRO A 433 -5.04 -40.77 0.09
C PRO A 433 -6.40 -40.48 -0.58
N ILE A 434 -6.36 -40.25 -1.90
CA ILE A 434 -7.51 -39.87 -2.73
C ILE A 434 -7.67 -40.93 -3.82
N GLY A 435 -8.86 -41.55 -3.93
CA GLY A 435 -9.13 -42.54 -4.98
C GLY A 435 -9.08 -41.92 -6.39
N ASP A 436 -8.85 -42.75 -7.41
CA ASP A 436 -8.77 -42.28 -8.81
C ASP A 436 -10.02 -41.50 -9.25
N ALA A 437 -11.21 -41.98 -8.87
CA ALA A 437 -12.48 -41.32 -9.19
C ALA A 437 -12.59 -39.92 -8.56
N ASP A 438 -12.24 -39.80 -7.28
CA ASP A 438 -12.28 -38.53 -6.56
C ASP A 438 -11.21 -37.55 -7.07
N CYS A 439 -10.04 -38.07 -7.44
CA CYS A 439 -8.96 -37.30 -8.05
C CYS A 439 -9.39 -36.74 -9.41
N ALA A 440 -9.99 -37.56 -10.28
CA ALA A 440 -10.52 -37.12 -11.57
C ALA A 440 -11.69 -36.12 -11.42
N ALA A 441 -12.49 -36.24 -10.35
CA ALA A 441 -13.56 -35.32 -10.01
C ALA A 441 -13.07 -34.03 -9.32
N LEU A 442 -11.77 -33.88 -9.06
CA LEU A 442 -11.18 -32.76 -8.31
C LEU A 442 -11.84 -32.57 -6.93
N ALA A 443 -12.14 -33.67 -6.25
CA ALA A 443 -12.73 -33.63 -4.92
C ALA A 443 -11.74 -32.98 -3.93
N PHE A 444 -12.25 -32.05 -3.11
CA PHE A 444 -11.45 -31.52 -2.01
C PHE A 444 -11.21 -32.61 -0.98
N TYR A 445 -9.99 -32.65 -0.42
CA TYR A 445 -9.63 -33.63 0.57
C TYR A 445 -9.48 -32.97 1.94
N ARG A 446 -10.24 -33.49 2.91
CA ARG A 446 -10.12 -33.14 4.33
C ARG A 446 -10.01 -34.44 5.12
N PRO A 447 -8.92 -34.67 5.87
CA PRO A 447 -8.81 -35.83 6.74
C PRO A 447 -9.93 -35.87 7.78
N ALA A 448 -10.18 -37.05 8.34
CA ALA A 448 -11.11 -37.21 9.46
C ALA A 448 -10.71 -36.30 10.64
N GLU A 449 -11.69 -35.79 11.38
CA GLU A 449 -11.47 -34.84 12.47
C GLU A 449 -10.53 -35.38 13.56
N ASP A 450 -10.51 -36.69 13.81
CA ASP A 450 -9.65 -37.35 14.81
C ASP A 450 -8.27 -37.78 14.28
N SER A 451 -8.01 -37.57 12.98
CA SER A 451 -6.73 -37.88 12.34
C SER A 451 -5.53 -37.17 13.00
N ALA A 452 -4.34 -37.72 12.82
CA ALA A 452 -3.12 -37.13 13.37
C ALA A 452 -2.85 -35.73 12.79
N GLU A 453 -3.16 -35.55 11.50
CA GLU A 453 -2.98 -34.29 10.77
C GLU A 453 -3.88 -33.19 11.34
N MET A 454 -5.17 -33.48 11.53
CA MET A 454 -6.14 -32.50 12.02
C MET A 454 -5.92 -32.16 13.50
N ARG A 455 -5.52 -33.14 14.32
CA ARG A 455 -5.09 -32.87 15.71
C ARG A 455 -3.85 -31.99 15.74
N TYR A 456 -2.80 -32.34 15.01
CA TYR A 456 -1.56 -31.57 14.95
C TYR A 456 -1.78 -30.13 14.46
N LEU A 457 -2.54 -29.95 13.38
CA LEU A 457 -2.87 -28.63 12.83
C LEU A 457 -3.54 -27.73 13.87
N ARG A 458 -4.54 -28.26 14.60
CA ARG A 458 -5.23 -27.51 15.66
C ARG A 458 -4.33 -27.23 16.86
N GLU A 459 -3.52 -28.21 17.29
CA GLU A 459 -2.56 -28.02 18.38
C GLU A 459 -1.56 -26.91 18.07
N ARG A 460 -0.99 -26.90 16.85
CA ARG A 460 -0.06 -25.84 16.41
C ARG A 460 -0.74 -24.48 16.38
N ARG A 461 -1.93 -24.37 15.77
CA ARG A 461 -2.65 -23.09 15.73
C ARG A 461 -3.08 -22.63 17.11
N ALA A 462 -3.53 -23.52 17.99
CA ALA A 462 -3.87 -23.19 19.38
C ALA A 462 -2.65 -22.71 20.16
N ALA A 463 -1.48 -23.34 20.01
CA ALA A 463 -0.22 -22.90 20.61
C ALA A 463 0.21 -21.50 20.14
N LEU A 464 -0.19 -21.10 18.94
CA LEU A 464 0.03 -19.77 18.36
C LEU A 464 -1.18 -18.83 18.51
N GLY A 465 -2.13 -19.16 19.39
CA GLY A 465 -3.24 -18.30 19.77
C GLY A 465 -4.49 -18.36 18.89
N GLY A 466 -4.52 -19.19 17.85
CA GLY A 466 -5.66 -19.34 16.95
C GLY A 466 -5.26 -19.32 15.48
N CYS A 467 -6.20 -19.15 14.56
CA CYS A 467 -5.95 -19.14 13.11
C CYS A 467 -5.60 -17.75 12.57
N VAL A 468 -4.85 -17.69 11.47
CA VAL A 468 -4.55 -16.48 10.71
C VAL A 468 -4.75 -16.75 9.19
N PRO A 469 -5.13 -15.76 8.37
CA PRO A 469 -5.45 -14.37 8.74
C PRO A 469 -6.85 -14.26 9.33
N ARG A 470 -7.06 -13.34 10.27
CA ARG A 470 -8.39 -12.99 10.80
C ARG A 470 -8.44 -11.49 11.04
N ARG A 471 -9.52 -10.85 10.57
CA ARG A 471 -9.68 -9.40 10.67
C ARG A 471 -10.72 -9.04 11.73
N ARG A 472 -10.39 -8.03 12.55
CA ARG A 472 -11.35 -7.42 13.47
C ARG A 472 -12.15 -6.36 12.72
N ALA A 473 -13.48 -6.47 12.74
CA ALA A 473 -14.35 -5.49 12.08
C ALA A 473 -14.47 -4.17 12.86
N THR A 474 -14.40 -4.22 14.19
CA THR A 474 -14.66 -3.07 15.08
C THR A 474 -13.59 -2.91 16.16
N ALA A 475 -13.57 -1.72 16.75
CA ALA A 475 -12.73 -1.33 17.88
C ALA A 475 -13.57 -0.60 18.94
N PRO A 476 -13.02 -0.18 20.09
CA PRO A 476 -13.73 0.72 20.99
C PRO A 476 -14.21 1.98 20.24
N SER A 477 -15.50 2.30 20.36
CA SER A 477 -16.04 3.57 19.85
C SER A 477 -15.50 4.72 20.72
N LEU A 478 -15.19 5.86 20.09
CA LEU A 478 -14.73 7.05 20.81
C LEU A 478 -15.75 8.17 20.67
N ASP A 479 -16.09 8.78 21.80
CA ASP A 479 -16.87 10.01 21.81
C ASP A 479 -16.05 11.15 21.18
N THR A 480 -16.69 11.90 20.28
CA THR A 480 -16.01 12.98 19.55
C THR A 480 -16.45 14.34 20.07
N PRO A 481 -15.53 15.29 20.31
CA PRO A 481 -15.86 16.61 20.82
C PRO A 481 -16.66 17.40 19.78
N ARG A 482 -17.67 18.14 20.25
CA ARG A 482 -18.46 19.02 19.36
C ARG A 482 -17.60 20.17 18.82
N VAL A 483 -17.91 20.62 17.62
CA VAL A 483 -17.15 21.66 16.92
C VAL A 483 -17.01 22.96 17.70
N GLU A 484 -17.94 23.30 18.61
CA GLU A 484 -17.82 24.52 19.42
C GLU A 484 -16.61 24.47 20.38
N GLN A 485 -16.11 23.28 20.70
CA GLN A 485 -14.98 23.11 21.64
C GLN A 485 -13.62 23.35 20.97
N TRP A 486 -13.48 23.08 19.67
CA TRP A 486 -12.20 23.12 18.96
C TRP A 486 -12.20 23.99 17.70
N GLY A 487 -13.37 24.34 17.17
CA GLY A 487 -13.59 25.05 15.91
C GLY A 487 -14.44 26.32 16.02
N ALA A 488 -14.77 26.82 17.22
CA ALA A 488 -15.62 28.01 17.39
C ALA A 488 -15.13 29.25 16.61
N PHE A 489 -13.81 29.43 16.48
CA PHE A 489 -13.22 30.51 15.70
C PHE A 489 -13.60 30.49 14.22
N ALA A 490 -13.92 29.31 13.69
CA ALA A 490 -14.28 29.08 12.31
C ALA A 490 -15.79 29.27 12.07
N LEU A 491 -16.62 29.04 13.11
CA LEU A 491 -18.08 29.23 13.04
C LEU A 491 -18.50 30.70 13.11
N ALA A 492 -17.78 31.49 13.91
CA ALA A 492 -18.02 32.93 14.07
C ALA A 492 -16.71 33.74 13.97
N PRO A 493 -16.03 33.73 12.80
CA PRO A 493 -14.78 34.46 12.58
C PRO A 493 -14.95 35.99 12.55
N GLY A 494 -16.15 36.51 12.31
CA GLY A 494 -16.43 37.95 12.26
C GLY A 494 -15.69 38.68 11.13
N GLY A 495 -15.55 38.05 9.96
CA GLY A 495 -14.91 38.66 8.79
C GLY A 495 -13.38 38.61 8.77
N LYS A 496 -12.74 37.96 9.76
CA LYS A 496 -11.27 37.83 9.79
C LYS A 496 -10.75 37.11 8.56
N GLU A 497 -9.66 37.62 8.01
CA GLU A 497 -8.97 36.97 6.90
C GLU A 497 -8.15 35.78 7.38
N MET A 498 -8.34 34.63 6.73
CA MET A 498 -7.49 33.45 6.86
C MET A 498 -7.74 32.51 5.69
N SER A 499 -6.78 31.63 5.42
CA SER A 499 -6.95 30.54 4.46
C SER A 499 -7.60 29.32 5.09
N SER A 500 -8.20 28.46 4.28
CA SER A 500 -8.72 27.17 4.77
C SER A 500 -7.60 26.25 5.26
N THR A 501 -6.36 26.40 4.76
CA THR A 501 -5.16 25.73 5.30
C THR A 501 -4.86 26.17 6.74
N MET A 502 -4.88 27.49 7.01
CA MET A 502 -4.69 28.00 8.37
C MET A 502 -5.81 27.53 9.30
N ALA A 503 -7.05 27.49 8.80
CA ALA A 503 -8.19 27.03 9.57
C ALA A 503 -8.05 25.56 9.99
N ILE A 504 -7.74 24.65 9.06
CA ILE A 504 -7.60 23.22 9.40
C ILE A 504 -6.43 22.97 10.37
N VAL A 505 -5.30 23.67 10.23
CA VAL A 505 -4.17 23.51 11.16
C VAL A 505 -4.51 24.04 12.55
N ARG A 506 -5.27 25.14 12.64
CA ARG A 506 -5.75 25.65 13.93
C ARG A 506 -6.76 24.69 14.59
N MET A 507 -7.65 24.08 13.81
CA MET A 507 -8.56 23.03 14.28
C MET A 507 -7.79 21.80 14.78
N LEU A 508 -6.82 21.32 14.00
CA LEU A 508 -5.95 20.20 14.36
C LEU A 508 -5.20 20.47 15.67
N THR A 509 -4.68 21.69 15.84
CA THR A 509 -4.01 22.13 17.07
C THR A 509 -4.94 22.06 18.29
N ALA A 510 -6.22 22.41 18.13
CA ALA A 510 -7.20 22.33 19.20
C ALA A 510 -7.60 20.88 19.49
N LEU A 511 -7.84 20.08 18.45
CA LEU A 511 -8.17 18.66 18.57
C LEU A 511 -7.05 17.84 19.23
N LEU A 512 -5.78 18.16 18.97
CA LEU A 512 -4.63 17.54 19.63
C LEU A 512 -4.61 17.74 21.16
N LYS A 513 -5.31 18.77 21.66
CA LYS A 513 -5.43 19.08 23.10
C LYS A 513 -6.67 18.45 23.74
N ASP A 514 -7.54 17.84 22.95
CA ASP A 514 -8.72 17.16 23.47
C ASP A 514 -8.31 15.96 24.34
N PRO A 515 -8.84 15.81 25.57
CA PRO A 515 -8.44 14.74 26.47
C PRO A 515 -8.92 13.35 26.02
N GLY A 516 -9.97 13.25 25.20
CA GLY A 516 -10.53 11.99 24.73
C GLY A 516 -9.84 11.45 23.48
N ILE A 517 -9.66 12.31 22.47
CA ILE A 517 -9.14 11.90 21.15
C ILE A 517 -7.78 12.50 20.81
N GLY A 518 -7.26 13.47 21.55
CA GLY A 518 -6.03 14.19 21.20
C GLY A 518 -4.82 13.27 21.01
N ALA A 519 -4.66 12.26 21.86
CA ALA A 519 -3.60 11.26 21.73
C ALA A 519 -3.80 10.29 20.53
N ARG A 520 -5.02 10.19 20.00
CA ARG A 520 -5.39 9.34 18.85
C ARG A 520 -5.14 9.99 17.51
N ILE A 521 -4.98 11.31 17.49
CA ILE A 521 -4.73 12.06 16.25
C ILE A 521 -3.29 11.87 15.80
N VAL A 522 -3.10 11.60 14.51
CA VAL A 522 -1.77 11.40 13.92
C VAL A 522 -1.58 12.42 12.80
N PRO A 523 -0.96 13.59 13.07
CA PRO A 523 -0.56 14.52 12.03
C PRO A 523 0.55 13.89 11.18
N ILE A 524 0.41 13.92 9.87
CA ILE A 524 1.38 13.36 8.92
C ILE A 524 1.68 14.42 7.86
N VAL A 525 2.95 14.57 7.51
CA VAL A 525 3.45 15.48 6.48
C VAL A 525 4.56 14.82 5.66
N ALA A 526 4.67 15.23 4.40
CA ALA A 526 5.76 14.88 3.51
C ALA A 526 6.69 16.10 3.34
N ASP A 527 7.60 16.30 4.30
CA ASP A 527 8.59 17.40 4.40
C ASP A 527 8.02 18.80 4.67
N GLU A 528 7.09 19.29 3.85
CA GLU A 528 6.68 20.70 3.87
C GLU A 528 5.66 21.07 4.98
N ALA A 529 6.02 20.93 6.26
CA ALA A 529 5.15 21.36 7.35
C ALA A 529 5.09 22.90 7.55
N ARG A 530 6.15 23.65 7.18
CA ARG A 530 6.17 25.13 7.32
C ARG A 530 5.20 25.81 6.36
N THR A 531 5.14 25.34 5.12
CA THR A 531 4.23 25.84 4.07
C THR A 531 2.77 25.79 4.52
N PHE A 532 2.40 24.75 5.27
CA PHE A 532 1.04 24.60 5.79
C PHE A 532 0.82 25.30 7.15
N GLY A 533 1.83 25.95 7.73
CA GLY A 533 1.73 26.61 9.03
C GLY A 533 1.75 25.66 10.23
N MET A 534 2.22 24.43 10.05
CA MET A 534 2.30 23.41 11.11
C MET A 534 3.51 23.54 12.03
N ALA A 535 4.44 24.46 11.75
CA ALA A 535 5.68 24.61 12.52
C ALA A 535 5.46 24.80 14.04
N ASN A 536 4.35 25.44 14.42
CA ASN A 536 3.96 25.59 15.83
C ASN A 536 3.73 24.24 16.54
N LEU A 537 3.36 23.19 15.80
CA LEU A 537 3.09 21.86 16.33
C LEU A 537 4.38 21.09 16.66
N PHE A 538 5.50 21.38 15.99
CA PHE A 538 6.80 20.74 16.27
C PHE A 538 7.17 20.87 17.75
N ARG A 539 7.00 22.06 18.32
CA ARG A 539 7.26 22.32 19.74
C ARG A 539 6.16 21.79 20.66
N GLN A 540 4.90 21.79 20.23
CA GLN A 540 3.79 21.38 21.10
C GLN A 540 3.76 19.87 21.30
N VAL A 541 3.82 19.11 20.20
CA VAL A 541 3.61 17.66 20.21
C VAL A 541 4.80 16.85 19.71
N GLY A 542 5.86 17.50 19.21
CA GLY A 542 7.09 16.83 18.77
C GLY A 542 6.95 16.13 17.43
N ILE A 543 8.09 15.99 16.74
CA ILE A 543 8.25 15.13 15.57
C ILE A 543 8.73 13.77 16.05
N TYR A 544 8.07 12.71 15.60
CA TYR A 544 8.44 11.34 15.96
C TYR A 544 9.78 10.98 15.32
N SER A 545 10.74 10.61 16.17
CA SER A 545 12.00 9.98 15.76
C SER A 545 12.30 8.82 16.69
N SER A 546 12.48 7.61 16.16
CA SER A 546 12.80 6.43 16.97
C SER A 546 14.10 6.58 17.77
N GLN A 547 15.02 7.43 17.31
CA GLN A 547 16.30 7.68 17.98
C GLN A 547 16.26 8.94 18.87
N GLY A 548 15.27 9.82 18.69
CA GLY A 548 15.26 11.17 19.23
C GLY A 548 16.23 12.09 18.48
N GLN A 549 16.39 13.31 18.96
CA GLN A 549 17.32 14.29 18.37
C GLN A 549 18.76 14.03 18.84
N LEU A 550 19.65 13.70 17.91
CA LEU A 550 21.07 13.40 18.17
C LEU A 550 22.02 14.57 17.86
N TYR A 551 21.47 15.74 17.53
CA TYR A 551 22.19 16.94 17.11
C TYR A 551 21.56 18.20 17.71
N GLU A 552 22.28 19.32 17.66
CA GLU A 552 21.70 20.63 18.00
C GLU A 552 21.06 21.25 16.75
N PRO A 553 19.75 21.56 16.75
CA PRO A 553 19.11 22.15 15.59
C PRO A 553 19.63 23.56 15.33
N GLU A 554 19.87 23.89 14.06
CA GLU A 554 20.37 25.21 13.65
C GLU A 554 19.42 26.33 14.11
N ASP A 555 18.11 26.06 14.13
CA ASP A 555 17.08 27.03 14.47
C ASP A 555 16.70 27.05 15.96
N ILE A 556 17.52 26.50 16.86
CA ILE A 556 17.21 26.40 18.31
C ILE A 556 16.84 27.74 18.96
N GLY A 557 17.36 28.85 18.45
CA GLY A 557 17.01 30.21 18.91
C GLY A 557 15.61 30.68 18.48
N SER A 558 14.94 29.96 17.58
CA SER A 558 13.59 30.22 17.11
C SER A 558 12.54 29.64 18.05
N VAL A 559 11.41 30.35 18.15
CA VAL A 559 10.21 29.86 18.85
C VAL A 559 9.63 28.59 18.18
N LEU A 560 9.93 28.40 16.89
CA LEU A 560 9.43 27.33 16.01
C LEU A 560 10.50 26.27 15.69
N HIS A 561 11.49 26.09 16.54
CA HIS A 561 12.61 25.19 16.27
C HIS A 561 12.18 23.74 16.06
N TYR A 562 12.97 23.04 15.26
CA TYR A 562 12.75 21.63 14.95
C TYR A 562 13.02 20.76 16.18
N ARG A 563 12.03 19.96 16.62
CA ARG A 563 12.12 19.15 17.84
C ARG A 563 11.73 17.70 17.57
N GLU A 564 12.74 16.84 17.50
CA GLU A 564 12.58 15.39 17.36
C GLU A 564 12.63 14.67 18.70
N VAL A 565 11.62 13.89 19.00
CA VAL A 565 11.52 13.15 20.25
C VAL A 565 10.85 11.79 20.01
N ARG A 566 11.17 10.79 20.85
CA ARG A 566 10.67 9.42 20.69
C ARG A 566 9.15 9.33 20.84
N ASP A 567 8.58 10.13 21.72
CA ASP A 567 7.14 10.24 21.93
C ASP A 567 6.51 11.37 21.09
N GLY A 568 7.20 11.83 20.05
CA GLY A 568 6.69 12.83 19.13
C GLY A 568 5.44 12.34 18.41
N GLN A 569 4.45 13.22 18.23
CA GLN A 569 3.16 12.85 17.67
C GLN A 569 3.09 13.01 16.15
N ILE A 570 3.83 13.97 15.59
CA ILE A 570 3.86 14.23 14.14
C ILE A 570 4.72 13.16 13.46
N LEU A 571 4.21 12.58 12.38
CA LEU A 571 4.98 11.76 11.47
C LEU A 571 5.48 12.63 10.30
N GLU A 572 6.75 12.97 10.33
CA GLU A 572 7.46 13.68 9.26
C GLU A 572 8.17 12.64 8.39
N GLU A 573 7.66 12.35 7.19
CA GLU A 573 8.21 11.27 6.36
C GLU A 573 9.29 11.75 5.37
N GLY A 574 9.49 13.07 5.25
CA GLY A 574 10.31 13.67 4.21
C GLY A 574 9.63 13.63 2.84
N ILE A 575 10.41 13.78 1.76
CA ILE A 575 9.88 13.84 0.37
C ILE A 575 9.52 12.43 -0.12
N THR A 576 8.41 11.90 0.40
CA THR A 576 7.86 10.60 0.01
C THR A 576 6.36 10.54 0.26
N GLU A 577 5.55 10.90 -0.73
CA GLU A 577 4.10 10.83 -0.60
C GLU A 577 3.61 9.38 -0.45
N ALA A 578 4.30 8.42 -1.10
CA ALA A 578 3.99 7.00 -0.97
C ALA A 578 4.24 6.52 0.47
N GLY A 579 5.31 7.00 1.10
CA GLY A 579 5.61 6.71 2.48
C GLY A 579 4.63 7.34 3.47
N ALA A 580 4.35 8.64 3.30
CA ALA A 580 3.35 9.34 4.11
C ALA A 580 1.96 8.72 4.00
N LEU A 581 1.54 8.30 2.81
CA LEU A 581 0.29 7.59 2.63
C LEU A 581 0.32 6.19 3.27
N SER A 582 1.45 5.48 3.23
CA SER A 582 1.60 4.19 3.91
C SER A 582 1.51 4.32 5.45
N SER A 583 2.12 5.37 6.03
CA SER A 583 1.92 5.75 7.44
C SER A 583 0.44 6.08 7.74
N TRP A 584 -0.21 6.81 6.83
CA TRP A 584 -1.63 7.15 6.96
C TRP A 584 -2.53 5.89 6.92
N ILE A 585 -2.24 4.92 6.06
CA ILE A 585 -2.94 3.63 6.02
C ILE A 585 -2.75 2.86 7.33
N ALA A 586 -1.51 2.73 7.81
CA ALA A 586 -1.21 2.01 9.05
C ALA A 586 -1.94 2.64 10.27
N ALA A 587 -1.99 3.97 10.32
CA ALA A 587 -2.73 4.70 11.35
C ALA A 587 -4.24 4.50 11.20
N GLY A 588 -4.80 4.75 10.01
CA GLY A 588 -6.24 4.72 9.77
C GLY A 588 -6.86 3.33 9.79
N THR A 589 -6.04 2.27 9.76
CA THR A 589 -6.48 0.87 9.92
C THR A 589 -6.14 0.28 11.28
N SER A 590 -5.48 1.06 12.15
CA SER A 590 -5.08 0.64 13.50
C SER A 590 -6.25 0.17 14.37
N TYR A 591 -7.46 0.69 14.13
CA TYR A 591 -8.67 0.22 14.81
C TYR A 591 -8.86 -1.30 14.61
N SER A 592 -8.58 -1.83 13.42
CA SER A 592 -8.68 -3.25 13.09
C SER A 592 -7.38 -3.99 13.43
N VAL A 593 -6.25 -3.44 12.96
CA VAL A 593 -4.93 -4.09 13.03
C VAL A 593 -4.42 -4.20 14.46
N ASN A 594 -4.60 -3.15 15.27
CA ASN A 594 -4.13 -3.10 16.66
C ASN A 594 -5.27 -3.12 17.69
N GLY A 595 -6.52 -2.99 17.26
CA GLY A 595 -7.65 -2.85 18.19
C GLY A 595 -7.69 -1.46 18.82
N LEU A 596 -6.97 -0.50 18.22
CA LEU A 596 -6.72 0.81 18.77
C LEU A 596 -7.07 1.87 17.72
N PRO A 597 -8.23 2.55 17.84
CA PRO A 597 -8.61 3.60 16.90
C PRO A 597 -7.60 4.74 16.94
N MET A 598 -7.03 5.04 15.78
CA MET A 598 -6.17 6.19 15.53
C MET A 598 -6.77 6.96 14.35
N LEU A 599 -6.57 8.28 14.32
CA LEU A 599 -7.15 9.15 13.31
C LEU A 599 -6.06 9.98 12.65
N PRO A 600 -5.58 9.57 11.46
CA PRO A 600 -4.55 10.31 10.77
C PRO A 600 -5.09 11.50 9.98
N PHE A 601 -4.33 12.58 9.98
CA PHE A 601 -4.48 13.76 9.13
C PHE A 601 -3.20 13.91 8.31
N TYR A 602 -3.23 13.48 7.05
CA TYR A 602 -2.11 13.63 6.13
C TYR A 602 -2.32 14.88 5.28
N ILE A 603 -1.50 15.91 5.48
CA ILE A 603 -1.55 17.16 4.73
C ILE A 603 -0.36 17.28 3.78
N TYR A 604 -0.65 17.57 2.52
CA TYR A 604 0.31 17.56 1.41
C TYR A 604 -0.18 18.44 0.25
N TYR A 605 0.70 18.77 -0.70
CA TYR A 605 0.30 19.43 -1.95
C TYR A 605 -0.72 18.58 -2.71
N SER A 606 -1.94 19.08 -2.91
CA SER A 606 -3.06 18.26 -3.40
C SER A 606 -2.76 17.51 -4.72
N MET A 607 -1.93 18.08 -5.58
CA MET A 607 -1.44 17.44 -6.81
C MET A 607 -0.76 16.08 -6.56
N PHE A 608 0.02 15.95 -5.49
CA PHE A 608 0.82 14.75 -5.20
C PHE A 608 0.06 13.69 -4.38
N GLY A 609 -1.28 13.79 -4.33
CA GLY A 609 -2.15 12.75 -3.78
C GLY A 609 -2.55 11.75 -4.86
N PHE A 610 -3.81 11.85 -5.31
CA PHE A 610 -4.40 10.91 -6.26
C PHE A 610 -3.62 10.73 -7.56
N GLN A 611 -2.89 11.76 -8.02
CA GLN A 611 -2.07 11.65 -9.23
C GLN A 611 -0.78 10.86 -8.99
N ARG A 612 -0.14 11.02 -7.82
CA ARG A 612 1.18 10.43 -7.55
C ARG A 612 1.09 9.06 -6.90
N VAL A 613 0.11 8.86 -6.01
CA VAL A 613 -0.01 7.68 -5.15
C VAL A 613 -1.42 7.07 -5.19
N GLY A 614 -2.13 7.24 -6.32
CA GLY A 614 -3.54 6.83 -6.45
C GLY A 614 -3.80 5.36 -6.16
N ASP A 615 -2.89 4.45 -6.53
CA ASP A 615 -3.07 3.01 -6.29
C ASP A 615 -2.94 2.64 -4.79
N LEU A 616 -2.07 3.34 -4.05
CA LEU A 616 -2.04 3.24 -2.58
C LEU A 616 -3.34 3.75 -1.94
N ILE A 617 -3.97 4.80 -2.50
CA ILE A 617 -5.26 5.29 -2.01
C ILE A 617 -6.37 4.26 -2.30
N TRP A 618 -6.32 3.58 -3.45
CA TRP A 618 -7.22 2.47 -3.75
C TRP A 618 -7.02 1.29 -2.79
N ALA A 619 -5.78 0.91 -2.52
CA ALA A 619 -5.47 -0.10 -1.51
C ALA A 619 -5.96 0.33 -0.12
N ALA A 620 -5.88 1.60 0.24
CA ALA A 620 -6.43 2.12 1.49
C ALA A 620 -7.96 1.98 1.56
N ALA A 621 -8.65 2.25 0.44
CA ALA A 621 -10.09 2.05 0.32
C ALA A 621 -10.47 0.59 0.57
N ASP A 622 -9.76 -0.37 -0.05
CA ASP A 622 -9.95 -1.81 0.15
C ASP A 622 -9.63 -2.25 1.59
N GLN A 623 -8.56 -1.70 2.18
CA GLN A 623 -8.18 -1.98 3.57
C GLN A 623 -9.13 -1.36 4.62
N ARG A 624 -10.16 -0.62 4.17
CA ARG A 624 -11.16 0.07 5.01
C ARG A 624 -10.52 1.09 5.95
N THR A 625 -9.58 1.87 5.42
CA THR A 625 -8.88 2.94 6.15
C THR A 625 -9.83 4.07 6.54
N ARG A 626 -9.67 4.58 7.76
CA ARG A 626 -10.41 5.73 8.31
C ARG A 626 -9.44 6.87 8.60
N GLY A 627 -9.63 8.04 7.99
CA GLY A 627 -8.76 9.19 8.19
C GLY A 627 -9.08 10.37 7.28
N PHE A 628 -8.26 11.41 7.38
CA PHE A 628 -8.34 12.60 6.54
C PHE A 628 -7.09 12.72 5.65
N LEU A 629 -7.30 12.77 4.34
CA LEU A 629 -6.35 13.29 3.37
C LEU A 629 -6.66 14.77 3.16
N VAL A 630 -5.70 15.64 3.43
CA VAL A 630 -5.84 17.09 3.32
C VAL A 630 -4.96 17.57 2.16
N GLY A 631 -5.58 17.75 0.99
CA GLY A 631 -4.94 18.30 -0.18
C GLY A 631 -4.79 19.81 -0.02
N ALA A 632 -3.68 20.24 0.59
CA ALA A 632 -3.35 21.64 0.77
C ALA A 632 -2.85 22.29 -0.52
N THR A 633 -2.81 23.61 -0.52
CA THR A 633 -2.39 24.44 -1.68
C THR A 633 -3.14 24.06 -2.96
N SER A 634 -4.41 23.68 -2.83
CA SER A 634 -5.21 23.17 -3.92
C SER A 634 -5.75 24.26 -4.84
N GLY A 635 -6.24 23.85 -6.00
CA GLY A 635 -6.88 24.70 -6.99
C GLY A 635 -5.90 25.21 -8.05
N ARG A 636 -6.28 25.09 -9.33
CA ARG A 636 -5.39 25.37 -10.47
C ARG A 636 -4.90 26.82 -10.47
N THR A 637 -5.79 27.76 -10.16
CA THR A 637 -5.47 29.19 -10.17
C THR A 637 -4.95 29.69 -8.83
N THR A 638 -5.23 28.97 -7.75
CA THR A 638 -4.96 29.45 -6.39
C THR A 638 -3.49 29.30 -5.99
N LEU A 639 -2.82 28.22 -6.39
CA LEU A 639 -1.36 28.05 -6.24
C LEU A 639 -0.60 28.70 -7.40
N GLY A 640 -0.72 30.02 -7.52
CA GLY A 640 -0.40 30.71 -8.77
C GLY A 640 1.06 30.64 -9.24
N GLY A 641 2.04 30.72 -8.33
CA GLY A 641 3.46 30.78 -8.68
C GLY A 641 4.08 29.46 -9.16
N GLU A 642 3.58 28.32 -8.66
CA GLU A 642 4.25 27.01 -8.80
C GLU A 642 4.09 26.36 -10.19
N GLY A 643 3.07 26.78 -10.95
CA GLY A 643 2.89 26.37 -12.34
C GLY A 643 2.52 24.90 -12.56
N LEU A 644 2.89 24.39 -13.74
CA LEU A 644 2.28 23.23 -14.41
C LEU A 644 2.15 21.97 -13.54
N GLN A 645 3.21 21.60 -12.81
CA GLN A 645 3.25 20.35 -12.06
C GLN A 645 2.70 20.45 -10.63
N HIS A 646 2.24 21.62 -10.17
CA HIS A 646 1.76 21.83 -8.80
C HIS A 646 0.32 22.31 -8.75
N GLN A 647 -0.10 23.13 -9.71
CA GLN A 647 -1.44 23.66 -9.80
C GLN A 647 -2.44 22.54 -10.04
N ASP A 648 -3.15 22.10 -9.02
CA ASP A 648 -4.11 20.99 -9.09
C ASP A 648 -5.50 21.48 -9.47
N GLY A 649 -6.01 20.98 -10.59
CA GLY A 649 -7.39 21.17 -11.03
C GLY A 649 -8.09 19.87 -11.42
N SER A 650 -7.60 18.71 -10.94
CA SER A 650 -8.15 17.40 -11.34
C SER A 650 -8.22 16.35 -10.23
N SER A 651 -7.68 16.58 -9.04
CA SER A 651 -7.74 15.59 -7.95
C SER A 651 -9.17 15.17 -7.59
N HIS A 652 -10.14 16.09 -7.58
CA HIS A 652 -11.55 15.78 -7.26
C HIS A 652 -12.23 14.87 -8.29
N ILE A 653 -11.85 14.91 -9.57
CA ILE A 653 -12.42 13.97 -10.55
C ILE A 653 -11.94 12.54 -10.28
N VAL A 654 -10.68 12.37 -9.86
CA VAL A 654 -10.12 11.07 -9.48
C VAL A 654 -10.71 10.60 -8.15
N ALA A 655 -10.77 11.47 -7.14
CA ALA A 655 -11.34 11.16 -5.83
C ALA A 655 -12.79 10.67 -5.92
N ALA A 656 -13.59 11.25 -6.83
CA ALA A 656 -14.98 10.84 -7.06
C ALA A 656 -15.13 9.37 -7.49
N THR A 657 -14.09 8.75 -8.07
CA THR A 657 -14.09 7.35 -8.52
C THR A 657 -13.96 6.35 -7.38
N ILE A 658 -13.47 6.76 -6.20
CA ILE A 658 -13.25 5.87 -5.05
C ILE A 658 -14.50 5.80 -4.16
N PRO A 659 -15.18 4.64 -4.03
CA PRO A 659 -16.53 4.58 -3.45
C PRO A 659 -16.69 5.06 -2.01
N ASN A 660 -15.67 4.84 -1.17
CA ASN A 660 -15.67 5.21 0.25
C ASN A 660 -14.77 6.43 0.57
N CYS A 661 -14.32 7.17 -0.45
CA CYS A 661 -13.67 8.47 -0.29
C CYS A 661 -14.71 9.58 -0.29
N ARG A 662 -14.87 10.33 0.80
CA ARG A 662 -15.76 11.50 0.91
C ARG A 662 -14.98 12.76 0.54
N ALA A 663 -15.12 13.23 -0.70
CA ALA A 663 -14.34 14.34 -1.24
C ALA A 663 -15.08 15.68 -1.13
N TYR A 664 -14.45 16.69 -0.53
CA TYR A 664 -15.01 18.03 -0.33
C TYR A 664 -14.01 19.14 -0.74
N ASP A 665 -14.53 20.21 -1.34
CA ASP A 665 -13.83 21.44 -1.73
C ASP A 665 -14.44 22.68 -1.04
N PRO A 666 -14.23 22.82 0.28
CA PRO A 666 -14.79 23.95 1.04
C PRO A 666 -14.11 25.28 0.67
N ALA A 667 -14.93 26.32 0.60
CA ALA A 667 -14.49 27.71 0.48
C ALA A 667 -14.13 28.34 1.83
N TYR A 668 -14.89 28.03 2.88
CA TYR A 668 -14.83 28.75 4.16
C TYR A 668 -14.49 27.85 5.36
N ALA A 669 -13.97 28.49 6.41
CA ALA A 669 -13.51 27.82 7.62
C ALA A 669 -14.64 27.05 8.34
N TYR A 670 -15.87 27.58 8.42
CA TYR A 670 -16.97 26.83 9.04
C TYR A 670 -17.34 25.57 8.25
N GLU A 671 -17.18 25.57 6.93
CA GLU A 671 -17.47 24.39 6.10
C GLU A 671 -16.46 23.29 6.45
N VAL A 672 -15.17 23.63 6.51
CA VAL A 672 -14.11 22.74 7.00
C VAL A 672 -14.46 22.18 8.38
N ALA A 673 -14.88 23.04 9.31
CA ALA A 673 -15.21 22.65 10.68
C ALA A 673 -16.37 21.64 10.74
N VAL A 674 -17.44 21.89 9.98
CA VAL A 674 -18.62 21.01 9.89
C VAL A 674 -18.26 19.66 9.26
N ILE A 675 -17.45 19.65 8.20
CA ILE A 675 -17.02 18.43 7.52
C ILE A 675 -16.13 17.58 8.42
N VAL A 676 -15.15 18.19 9.10
CA VAL A 676 -14.25 17.50 10.03
C VAL A 676 -15.03 16.93 11.22
N GLU A 677 -15.97 17.66 11.79
CA GLU A 677 -16.82 17.14 12.88
C GLU A 677 -17.65 15.92 12.42
N ALA A 678 -18.24 15.99 11.23
CA ALA A 678 -18.98 14.86 10.68
C ALA A 678 -18.07 13.65 10.45
N GLY A 679 -16.87 13.84 9.91
CA GLY A 679 -15.90 12.78 9.68
C GLY A 679 -15.41 12.15 10.99
N LEU A 680 -15.13 12.97 12.01
CA LEU A 680 -14.80 12.50 13.36
C LEU A 680 -15.87 11.55 13.88
N ARG A 681 -17.13 12.02 13.95
CA ARG A 681 -18.26 11.23 14.44
C ARG A 681 -18.45 9.94 13.65
N ARG A 682 -18.38 10.02 12.31
CA ARG A 682 -18.68 8.88 11.44
C ARG A 682 -17.59 7.81 11.50
N MET A 683 -16.32 8.20 11.58
CA MET A 683 -15.21 7.24 11.59
C MET A 683 -14.89 6.69 12.99
N LEU A 684 -14.96 7.51 14.04
CA LEU A 684 -14.60 7.12 15.40
C LEU A 684 -15.80 6.68 16.24
N GLY A 685 -16.92 7.39 16.13
CA GLY A 685 -18.15 7.10 16.87
C GLY A 685 -18.96 5.98 16.20
N GLU A 686 -19.43 6.22 14.97
CA GLU A 686 -20.26 5.29 14.20
C GLU A 686 -19.48 4.16 13.52
N GLN A 687 -18.15 4.25 13.50
CA GLN A 687 -17.25 3.25 12.90
C GLN A 687 -17.54 2.94 11.43
N ARG A 688 -17.84 3.97 10.64
CA ARG A 688 -17.99 3.84 9.19
C ARG A 688 -16.64 3.69 8.51
N ASP A 689 -16.56 2.72 7.60
CA ASP A 689 -15.37 2.41 6.80
C ASP A 689 -15.25 3.32 5.58
N GLU A 690 -15.04 4.60 5.86
CA GLU A 690 -14.82 5.66 4.88
C GLU A 690 -13.67 6.56 5.33
N PHE A 691 -13.12 7.30 4.37
CA PHE A 691 -12.13 8.34 4.64
C PHE A 691 -12.49 9.62 3.91
N TYR A 692 -11.93 10.73 4.35
CA TYR A 692 -12.25 12.05 3.84
C TYR A 692 -11.09 12.60 3.02
N TYR A 693 -11.40 13.18 1.86
CA TYR A 693 -10.48 14.02 1.11
C TYR A 693 -10.96 15.46 1.16
N LEU A 694 -10.15 16.34 1.73
CA LEU A 694 -10.47 17.75 1.92
C LEU A 694 -9.44 18.60 1.19
N THR A 695 -9.85 19.37 0.20
CA THR A 695 -8.97 20.36 -0.43
C THR A 695 -9.00 21.66 0.36
N VAL A 696 -7.83 22.22 0.62
CA VAL A 696 -7.67 23.47 1.35
C VAL A 696 -6.67 24.36 0.62
N THR A 697 -6.93 25.67 0.63
CA THR A 697 -6.22 26.65 -0.19
C THR A 697 -5.25 27.48 0.66
N ASN A 698 -4.28 28.11 0.00
CA ASN A 698 -3.33 29.04 0.62
C ASN A 698 -3.74 30.51 0.45
N GLU A 699 -4.94 30.78 -0.07
CA GLU A 699 -5.47 32.13 -0.22
C GLU A 699 -6.18 32.57 1.04
N ASN A 700 -5.84 33.76 1.54
CA ASN A 700 -6.57 34.38 2.63
C ASN A 700 -7.84 35.00 2.08
N LEU A 701 -8.98 34.51 2.57
CA LEU A 701 -10.29 35.06 2.26
C LEU A 701 -10.90 35.66 3.53
N PRO A 702 -11.65 36.77 3.44
CA PRO A 702 -12.51 37.21 4.53
C PRO A 702 -13.52 36.10 4.88
N GLN A 703 -13.44 35.57 6.09
CA GLN A 703 -14.29 34.45 6.49
C GLN A 703 -15.63 34.98 7.05
N PRO A 704 -16.77 34.62 6.46
CA PRO A 704 -18.07 34.97 7.00
C PRO A 704 -18.45 34.07 8.19
N ASP A 705 -19.39 34.53 9.00
CA ASP A 705 -20.01 33.68 10.01
C ASP A 705 -20.85 32.60 9.34
N MET A 706 -20.92 31.43 9.99
CA MET A 706 -21.77 30.34 9.53
C MET A 706 -23.23 30.83 9.45
N PRO A 707 -23.96 30.54 8.36
CA PRO A 707 -25.35 30.94 8.26
C PRO A 707 -26.19 30.42 9.43
N ALA A 708 -27.08 31.27 9.96
CA ALA A 708 -27.98 30.89 11.05
C ALA A 708 -29.06 29.89 10.64
N ASP A 709 -29.26 29.68 9.34
CA ASP A 709 -30.17 28.67 8.79
C ASP A 709 -29.68 27.27 9.18
N PRO A 710 -30.47 26.49 9.95
CA PRO A 710 -30.09 25.13 10.35
C PRO A 710 -29.80 24.20 9.17
N SER A 711 -30.42 24.44 8.00
CA SER A 711 -30.21 23.64 6.79
C SER A 711 -28.82 23.83 6.18
N ALA A 712 -28.11 24.90 6.51
CA ALA A 712 -26.75 25.14 6.00
C ALA A 712 -25.78 24.04 6.42
N ARG A 713 -25.88 23.58 7.69
CA ARG A 713 -25.04 22.48 8.20
C ARG A 713 -25.28 21.18 7.45
N GLU A 714 -26.54 20.84 7.22
CA GLU A 714 -26.90 19.66 6.44
C GLU A 714 -26.43 19.83 4.99
N GLY A 715 -26.66 20.99 4.38
CA GLY A 715 -26.26 21.27 3.01
C GLY A 715 -24.75 21.23 2.78
N ILE A 716 -23.93 21.69 3.72
CA ILE A 716 -22.47 21.51 3.69
C ILE A 716 -22.10 20.02 3.61
N LEU A 717 -22.77 19.16 4.36
CA LEU A 717 -22.47 17.73 4.35
C LEU A 717 -23.03 17.02 3.11
N ARG A 718 -24.19 17.46 2.60
CA ARG A 718 -24.83 16.94 1.38
C ARG A 718 -24.14 17.41 0.11
N GLY A 719 -23.39 18.51 0.17
CA GLY A 719 -22.50 18.97 -0.88
C GLY A 719 -22.82 20.35 -1.45
N MET A 720 -23.95 20.97 -1.09
CA MET A 720 -24.18 22.40 -1.35
C MET A 720 -25.23 23.03 -0.44
N TYR A 721 -25.14 24.35 -0.26
CA TYR A 721 -26.18 25.15 0.41
C TYR A 721 -26.20 26.58 -0.14
N ARG A 722 -27.30 27.30 0.08
CA ARG A 722 -27.44 28.70 -0.35
C ARG A 722 -26.68 29.60 0.61
N MET A 723 -25.60 30.22 0.11
CA MET A 723 -24.76 31.13 0.89
C MET A 723 -25.36 32.54 0.95
N HIS A 724 -25.81 33.04 -0.21
CA HIS A 724 -26.47 34.34 -0.31
C HIS A 724 -27.78 34.19 -1.05
N ALA A 725 -28.86 34.66 -0.44
CA ALA A 725 -30.11 34.90 -1.14
C ALA A 725 -29.93 36.07 -2.11
N ALA A 726 -30.75 36.10 -3.17
CA ALA A 726 -30.76 37.22 -4.09
C ALA A 726 -31.43 38.45 -3.46
N ASP A 727 -30.95 39.65 -3.79
CA ASP A 727 -31.61 40.90 -3.44
C ASP A 727 -32.79 41.14 -4.39
N GLY A 728 -33.94 40.55 -4.06
CA GLY A 728 -35.16 40.60 -4.88
C GLY A 728 -35.57 39.23 -5.41
N THR A 729 -36.27 39.20 -6.55
CA THR A 729 -36.68 37.93 -7.18
C THR A 729 -35.50 37.34 -7.95
N PRO A 730 -34.97 36.16 -7.55
CA PRO A 730 -33.82 35.58 -8.22
C PRO A 730 -34.16 35.18 -9.65
N VAL A 731 -33.29 35.51 -10.59
CA VAL A 731 -33.42 35.10 -12.00
C VAL A 731 -32.32 34.12 -12.44
N ILE A 732 -31.28 33.95 -11.64
CA ILE A 732 -30.14 33.06 -11.92
C ILE A 732 -29.48 32.56 -10.63
N ARG A 733 -28.83 31.39 -10.71
CA ARG A 733 -28.00 30.84 -9.63
C ARG A 733 -26.52 30.82 -10.05
N LEU A 734 -25.65 31.31 -9.17
CA LEU A 734 -24.21 31.14 -9.26
C LEU A 734 -23.79 30.09 -8.24
N VAL A 735 -23.30 28.95 -8.73
CA VAL A 735 -22.86 27.82 -7.91
C VAL A 735 -21.34 27.74 -8.02
N ALA A 736 -20.62 27.75 -6.89
CA ALA A 736 -19.16 27.67 -6.94
C ALA A 736 -18.59 26.82 -5.81
N ALA A 737 -17.37 26.32 -6.00
CA ALA A 737 -16.63 25.52 -5.02
C ALA A 737 -15.27 26.15 -4.69
N GLY A 738 -14.73 25.83 -3.51
CA GLY A 738 -13.41 26.27 -3.07
C GLY A 738 -13.21 27.79 -3.17
N ALA A 739 -12.01 28.23 -3.57
CA ALA A 739 -11.67 29.65 -3.68
C ALA A 739 -12.56 30.43 -4.68
N ILE A 740 -13.20 29.75 -5.63
CA ILE A 740 -14.03 30.39 -6.67
C ILE A 740 -15.37 30.88 -6.11
N VAL A 741 -15.78 30.46 -4.91
CA VAL A 741 -16.97 31.01 -4.24
C VAL A 741 -16.83 32.52 -4.01
N ALA A 742 -15.63 33.01 -3.72
CA ALA A 742 -15.38 34.44 -3.58
C ALA A 742 -15.61 35.19 -4.91
N GLU A 743 -15.20 34.61 -6.05
CA GLU A 743 -15.47 35.16 -7.39
C GLU A 743 -16.97 35.16 -7.72
N ALA A 744 -17.70 34.12 -7.32
CA ALA A 744 -19.16 34.05 -7.50
C ALA A 744 -19.89 35.12 -6.67
N ALA A 745 -19.43 35.40 -5.45
CA ALA A 745 -19.98 36.49 -4.63
C ALA A 745 -19.70 37.87 -5.25
N VAL A 746 -18.53 38.07 -5.88
CA VAL A 746 -18.22 39.29 -6.64
C VAL A 746 -19.12 39.39 -7.88
N ALA A 747 -19.28 38.30 -8.64
CA ALA A 747 -20.12 38.26 -9.82
C ALA A 747 -21.59 38.57 -9.49
N ALA A 748 -22.13 38.04 -8.40
CA ALA A 748 -23.50 38.36 -7.94
C ALA A 748 -23.69 39.85 -7.64
N ARG A 749 -22.73 40.48 -6.95
CA ARG A 749 -22.78 41.94 -6.68
C ARG A 749 -22.75 42.74 -7.97
N ARG A 750 -21.90 42.37 -8.93
CA ARG A 750 -21.81 43.06 -10.22
C ARG A 750 -23.06 42.87 -11.07
N LEU A 751 -23.64 41.67 -11.11
CA LEU A 751 -24.92 41.42 -11.78
C LEU A 751 -26.02 42.34 -11.23
N ARG A 752 -26.07 42.53 -9.91
CA ARG A 752 -27.02 43.44 -9.26
C ARG A 752 -26.71 44.91 -9.58
N ASP A 753 -25.49 45.34 -9.30
CA ASP A 753 -25.13 46.77 -9.29
C ASP A 753 -24.96 47.34 -10.72
N GLU A 754 -24.45 46.56 -11.66
CA GLU A 754 -24.18 47.00 -13.03
C GLU A 754 -25.32 46.67 -14.01
N TYR A 755 -26.10 45.61 -13.73
CA TYR A 755 -27.10 45.08 -14.67
C TYR A 755 -28.50 44.92 -14.11
N GLY A 756 -28.73 45.17 -12.80
CA GLY A 756 -30.03 45.00 -12.17
C GLY A 756 -30.52 43.56 -12.09
N ILE A 757 -29.60 42.59 -12.17
CA ILE A 757 -29.89 41.15 -12.20
C ILE A 757 -29.70 40.58 -10.79
N ALA A 758 -30.79 40.07 -10.21
CA ALA A 758 -30.76 39.42 -8.90
C ALA A 758 -30.34 37.95 -9.02
N ALA A 759 -29.21 37.58 -8.39
CA ALA A 759 -28.62 36.25 -8.44
C ALA A 759 -28.54 35.61 -7.05
N GLU A 760 -28.82 34.31 -6.93
CA GLU A 760 -28.48 33.53 -5.73
C GLU A 760 -27.02 33.06 -5.82
N VAL A 761 -26.33 33.00 -4.68
CA VAL A 761 -24.99 32.39 -4.59
C VAL A 761 -25.06 31.13 -3.73
N TRP A 762 -24.57 30.03 -4.29
CA TRP A 762 -24.55 28.71 -3.67
C TRP A 762 -23.11 28.24 -3.51
N SER A 763 -22.75 27.82 -2.31
CA SER A 763 -21.48 27.14 -2.04
C SER A 763 -21.66 25.65 -2.27
N ALA A 764 -20.92 25.09 -3.22
CA ALA A 764 -20.90 23.67 -3.57
C ALA A 764 -19.68 23.00 -2.93
N THR A 765 -19.78 22.72 -1.64
CA THR A 765 -18.76 21.99 -0.86
C THR A 765 -18.40 20.61 -1.41
N SER A 766 -19.27 19.94 -2.19
CA SER A 766 -18.93 18.70 -2.90
C SER A 766 -19.86 18.40 -4.08
N PHE A 767 -19.36 18.55 -5.31
CA PHE A 767 -20.07 18.06 -6.50
C PHE A 767 -20.18 16.52 -6.53
N SER A 768 -19.18 15.82 -5.99
CA SER A 768 -19.13 14.36 -6.04
C SER A 768 -20.16 13.70 -5.12
N GLU A 769 -20.37 14.22 -3.91
CA GLU A 769 -21.40 13.69 -2.99
C GLU A 769 -22.81 14.00 -3.49
N LEU A 770 -23.04 15.19 -4.06
CA LEU A 770 -24.31 15.52 -4.73
C LEU A 770 -24.63 14.53 -5.85
N ALA A 771 -23.66 14.25 -6.72
CA ALA A 771 -23.84 13.31 -7.83
C ALA A 771 -24.05 11.87 -7.34
N ARG A 772 -23.37 11.45 -6.27
CA ARG A 772 -23.55 10.11 -5.67
C ARG A 772 -24.94 9.93 -5.09
N GLU A 773 -25.41 10.91 -4.33
CA GLU A 773 -26.74 10.89 -3.73
C GLU A 773 -27.82 10.90 -4.81
N ALA A 774 -27.69 11.75 -5.82
CA ALA A 774 -28.67 11.84 -6.90
C ALA A 774 -28.75 10.56 -7.73
N ARG A 775 -27.60 9.90 -8.03
CA ARG A 775 -27.60 8.55 -8.63
C ARG A 775 -28.28 7.51 -7.75
N ALA A 776 -28.11 7.57 -6.44
CA ALA A 776 -28.75 6.63 -5.52
C ALA A 776 -30.28 6.81 -5.52
N VAL A 777 -30.77 8.05 -5.52
CA VAL A 777 -32.19 8.37 -5.65
C VAL A 777 -32.74 7.94 -7.02
N GLU A 778 -32.05 8.28 -8.11
CA GLU A 778 -32.43 7.87 -9.47
C GLU A 778 -32.53 6.35 -9.59
N ARG A 779 -31.52 5.62 -9.11
CA ARG A 779 -31.52 4.15 -9.08
C ARG A 779 -32.70 3.61 -8.28
N ALA A 780 -33.00 4.19 -7.11
CA ALA A 780 -34.13 3.76 -6.29
C ALA A 780 -35.47 3.93 -7.03
N ARG A 781 -35.66 5.06 -7.73
CA ARG A 781 -36.85 5.30 -8.57
C ARG A 781 -36.93 4.34 -9.75
N LEU A 782 -35.81 4.11 -10.45
CA LEU A 782 -35.74 3.18 -11.59
C LEU A 782 -36.13 1.75 -11.20
N LEU A 783 -35.80 1.34 -9.97
CA LEU A 783 -36.17 0.04 -9.41
C LEU A 783 -37.59 0.00 -8.80
N GLY A 784 -38.40 1.04 -9.02
CA GLY A 784 -39.79 1.13 -8.56
C GLY A 784 -39.96 1.47 -7.07
N GLY A 785 -38.89 1.90 -6.39
CA GLY A 785 -38.96 2.38 -5.02
C GLY A 785 -39.52 3.80 -4.93
N ASP A 786 -40.23 4.10 -3.84
CA ASP A 786 -40.56 5.48 -3.48
C ASP A 786 -39.32 6.16 -2.89
N ALA A 787 -38.71 7.06 -3.65
CA ALA A 787 -37.49 7.76 -3.25
C ALA A 787 -37.75 9.26 -3.20
N ALA A 788 -37.49 9.84 -2.02
CA ALA A 788 -37.55 11.27 -1.80
C ALA A 788 -36.69 12.04 -2.84
N PRO A 789 -37.00 13.31 -3.11
CA PRO A 789 -36.16 14.18 -3.91
C PRO A 789 -34.70 14.13 -3.45
N SER A 790 -33.77 14.04 -4.41
CA SER A 790 -32.35 14.26 -4.15
C SER A 790 -32.12 15.65 -3.56
N TRP A 791 -30.99 15.87 -2.90
CA TRP A 791 -30.68 17.17 -2.30
C TRP A 791 -30.79 18.31 -3.32
N ILE A 792 -30.29 18.12 -4.54
CA ILE A 792 -30.42 19.09 -5.64
C ILE A 792 -31.88 19.42 -5.92
N GLU A 793 -32.71 18.40 -6.13
CA GLU A 793 -34.15 18.57 -6.39
C GLU A 793 -34.86 19.25 -5.21
N SER A 794 -34.50 18.90 -3.98
CA SER A 794 -35.11 19.47 -2.76
C SER A 794 -34.77 20.95 -2.58
N GLN A 795 -33.54 21.35 -2.91
CA GLN A 795 -33.06 22.72 -2.73
C GLN A 795 -33.51 23.66 -3.84
N TRP A 796 -33.56 23.16 -5.08
CA TRP A 796 -33.85 24.00 -6.24
C TRP A 796 -35.29 23.91 -6.71
N GLY A 797 -36.04 22.89 -6.27
CA GLY A 797 -37.42 22.64 -6.65
C GLY A 797 -37.59 22.49 -8.16
N ALA A 798 -38.81 22.71 -8.63
CA ALA A 798 -39.11 22.78 -10.07
C ALA A 798 -38.74 24.14 -10.72
N THR A 799 -38.12 25.07 -9.96
CA THR A 799 -37.87 26.43 -10.43
C THR A 799 -36.74 26.46 -11.45
N PRO A 800 -36.99 26.81 -12.73
CA PRO A 800 -36.04 26.66 -13.82
C PRO A 800 -35.07 27.83 -13.92
N LEU A 801 -34.49 28.27 -12.79
CA LEU A 801 -33.48 29.32 -12.81
C LEU A 801 -32.24 28.80 -13.54
N PRO A 802 -31.74 29.49 -14.59
CA PRO A 802 -30.45 29.19 -15.18
C PRO A 802 -29.35 29.15 -14.12
N VAL A 803 -28.31 28.37 -14.39
CA VAL A 803 -27.22 28.14 -13.46
C VAL A 803 -25.88 28.34 -14.16
N VAL A 804 -25.00 29.10 -13.52
CA VAL A 804 -23.57 29.13 -13.83
C VAL A 804 -22.85 28.41 -12.70
N ALA A 805 -22.14 27.33 -13.02
CA ALA A 805 -21.35 26.57 -12.06
C ALA A 805 -19.85 26.75 -12.32
N ALA A 806 -19.07 27.13 -11.31
CA ALA A 806 -17.64 27.40 -11.46
C ALA A 806 -16.81 26.70 -10.38
N SER A 807 -15.63 26.20 -10.73
CA SER A 807 -14.69 25.62 -9.78
C SER A 807 -13.25 25.90 -10.17
N ASP A 808 -12.30 25.79 -9.23
CA ASP A 808 -10.86 25.86 -9.53
C ASP A 808 -10.31 24.54 -10.09
N TYR A 809 -11.21 23.70 -10.60
CA TYR A 809 -11.00 22.39 -11.19
C TYR A 809 -11.56 22.37 -12.62
N VAL A 810 -11.18 21.36 -13.41
CA VAL A 810 -11.70 21.13 -14.77
C VAL A 810 -13.23 21.09 -14.79
N ARG A 811 -13.84 21.52 -15.89
CA ARG A 811 -15.31 21.56 -16.07
C ARG A 811 -15.99 20.22 -15.78
N ALA A 812 -15.28 19.10 -15.97
CA ALA A 812 -15.76 17.78 -15.63
C ALA A 812 -16.20 17.63 -14.15
N VAL A 813 -15.68 18.44 -13.22
CA VAL A 813 -16.10 18.42 -11.81
C VAL A 813 -17.52 18.98 -11.63
N PRO A 814 -17.82 20.25 -11.96
CA PRO A 814 -19.19 20.74 -11.89
C PRO A 814 -20.15 20.05 -12.88
N GLU A 815 -19.69 19.49 -14.00
CA GLU A 815 -20.53 18.70 -14.91
C GLU A 815 -21.09 17.42 -14.27
N GLN A 816 -20.51 16.93 -13.16
CA GLN A 816 -20.97 15.71 -12.48
C GLN A 816 -22.45 15.75 -12.10
N ILE A 817 -23.02 16.93 -11.84
CA ILE A 817 -24.42 17.06 -11.42
C ILE A 817 -25.40 17.43 -12.55
N ARG A 818 -24.92 17.65 -13.78
CA ARG A 818 -25.69 18.16 -14.94
C ARG A 818 -27.01 17.40 -15.15
N ALA A 819 -27.00 16.08 -14.97
CA ALA A 819 -28.17 15.21 -15.18
C ALA A 819 -29.36 15.53 -14.26
N TRP A 820 -29.13 16.13 -13.09
CA TRP A 820 -30.16 16.46 -12.11
C TRP A 820 -30.47 17.95 -12.04
N VAL A 821 -29.97 18.75 -12.98
CA VAL A 821 -30.29 20.17 -13.11
C VAL A 821 -31.31 20.38 -14.22
N GLY A 822 -32.58 20.61 -13.84
CA GLY A 822 -33.70 20.83 -14.78
C GLY A 822 -33.73 22.19 -15.48
N ALA A 823 -32.60 22.92 -15.52
CA ALA A 823 -32.50 24.28 -16.07
C ALA A 823 -31.27 24.42 -16.99
N PRO A 824 -31.18 25.49 -17.81
CA PRO A 824 -29.92 25.81 -18.50
C PRO A 824 -28.77 25.87 -17.48
N TYR A 825 -27.74 25.07 -17.68
CA TYR A 825 -26.62 24.95 -16.74
C TYR A 825 -25.32 25.00 -17.53
N ARG A 826 -24.50 26.02 -17.27
CA ARG A 826 -23.19 26.22 -17.90
C ARG A 826 -22.10 26.10 -16.86
N THR A 827 -21.05 25.38 -17.22
CA THR A 827 -19.90 25.15 -16.36
C THR A 827 -18.70 25.99 -16.79
N LEU A 828 -17.98 26.51 -15.82
CA LEU A 828 -16.67 27.12 -15.96
C LEU A 828 -15.69 26.31 -15.11
N GLY A 829 -14.49 26.12 -15.62
CA GLY A 829 -13.49 25.29 -15.00
C GLY A 829 -12.12 25.47 -15.64
N THR A 830 -11.10 24.99 -14.95
CA THR A 830 -9.70 25.28 -15.24
C THR A 830 -9.06 24.19 -16.11
N ASP A 831 -9.68 23.91 -17.25
CA ASP A 831 -9.21 22.96 -18.25
C ASP A 831 -7.90 23.44 -18.90
N GLY A 832 -6.92 22.53 -19.04
CA GLY A 832 -5.58 22.84 -19.55
C GLY A 832 -4.47 22.71 -18.50
N PHE A 833 -3.22 22.83 -18.96
CA PHE A 833 -2.05 22.79 -18.08
C PHE A 833 -1.90 24.10 -17.28
N GLY A 834 -1.48 23.94 -16.02
CA GLY A 834 -1.10 25.06 -15.16
C GLY A 834 0.06 25.88 -15.71
N ARG A 835 0.19 27.13 -15.26
CA ARG A 835 1.26 28.08 -15.60
C ARG A 835 1.48 29.09 -14.49
N SER A 836 2.68 29.62 -14.37
CA SER A 836 3.03 30.56 -13.30
C SER A 836 2.54 31.97 -13.63
N ASP A 837 1.65 32.51 -12.80
CA ASP A 837 1.21 33.92 -12.84
C ASP A 837 0.51 34.29 -11.51
N THR A 838 0.05 35.54 -11.39
CA THR A 838 -0.86 35.99 -10.34
C THR A 838 -2.20 35.26 -10.39
N ARG A 839 -2.85 35.05 -9.24
CA ARG A 839 -4.18 34.40 -9.17
C ARG A 839 -5.20 35.07 -10.09
N ALA A 840 -5.22 36.41 -10.12
CA ALA A 840 -6.14 37.17 -10.97
C ALA A 840 -5.93 36.86 -12.45
N ARG A 841 -4.68 36.82 -12.92
CA ARG A 841 -4.36 36.46 -14.32
C ARG A 841 -4.67 35.01 -14.63
N LEU A 842 -4.46 34.09 -13.69
CA LEU A 842 -4.81 32.68 -13.89
C LEU A 842 -6.32 32.47 -13.95
N ARG A 843 -7.09 33.09 -13.05
CA ARG A 843 -8.56 33.03 -13.07
C ARG A 843 -9.14 33.62 -14.34
N ASP A 844 -8.54 34.68 -14.85
CA ASP A 844 -8.90 35.26 -16.13
C ASP A 844 -8.47 34.35 -17.30
N PHE A 845 -7.26 33.81 -17.26
CA PHE A 845 -6.72 32.90 -18.29
C PHE A 845 -7.58 31.64 -18.44
N PHE A 846 -7.91 30.98 -17.32
CA PHE A 846 -8.76 29.78 -17.27
C PHE A 846 -10.26 30.09 -17.32
N GLU A 847 -10.65 31.36 -17.47
CA GLU A 847 -12.04 31.78 -17.70
C GLU A 847 -12.99 31.45 -16.53
N VAL A 848 -12.50 31.57 -15.29
CA VAL A 848 -13.26 31.27 -14.05
C VAL A 848 -13.47 32.49 -13.13
N SER A 849 -12.85 33.64 -13.45
CA SER A 849 -13.02 34.88 -12.66
C SER A 849 -14.47 35.40 -12.66
N ALA A 850 -14.76 36.35 -11.77
CA ALA A 850 -16.06 36.99 -11.70
C ALA A 850 -16.53 37.58 -13.04
N ASP A 851 -15.62 38.12 -13.86
CA ASP A 851 -15.93 38.65 -15.20
C ASP A 851 -16.52 37.57 -16.12
N TRP A 852 -15.92 36.37 -16.13
CA TRP A 852 -16.38 35.25 -16.95
C TRP A 852 -17.70 34.67 -16.45
N GLN A 853 -17.92 34.67 -15.13
CA GLN A 853 -19.20 34.29 -14.53
C GLN A 853 -20.31 35.28 -14.91
N VAL A 854 -20.05 36.60 -14.84
CA VAL A 854 -20.99 37.65 -15.27
C VAL A 854 -21.29 37.53 -16.76
N LEU A 855 -20.28 37.37 -17.61
CA LEU A 855 -20.48 37.18 -19.06
C LEU A 855 -21.37 35.97 -19.35
N THR A 856 -21.10 34.85 -18.68
CA THR A 856 -21.86 33.60 -18.85
C THR A 856 -23.31 33.76 -18.39
N ALA A 857 -23.52 34.47 -17.27
CA ALA A 857 -24.84 34.81 -16.75
C ALA A 857 -25.64 35.70 -17.72
N LEU A 858 -25.04 36.78 -18.23
CA LEU A 858 -25.68 37.68 -19.19
C LEU A 858 -26.08 36.96 -20.48
N ASP A 859 -25.21 36.08 -20.99
CA ASP A 859 -25.46 35.29 -22.19
C ASP A 859 -26.61 34.28 -21.97
N LEU A 860 -26.65 33.61 -20.82
CA LEU A 860 -27.74 32.70 -20.44
C LEU A 860 -29.10 33.39 -20.29
N LEU A 861 -29.10 34.61 -19.78
CA LEU A 861 -30.31 35.41 -19.56
C LEU A 861 -30.76 36.20 -20.80
N GLY A 862 -29.99 36.14 -21.90
CA GLY A 862 -30.34 36.81 -23.15
C GLY A 862 -30.02 38.32 -23.21
N HIS A 863 -29.17 38.83 -22.32
CA HIS A 863 -28.72 40.23 -22.34
C HIS A 863 -27.61 40.44 -23.38
N ALA A 864 -27.94 40.24 -24.67
CA ALA A 864 -26.98 40.14 -25.77
C ALA A 864 -26.04 41.36 -25.91
N ASP A 865 -26.53 42.58 -25.73
CA ASP A 865 -25.72 43.79 -25.88
C ASP A 865 -24.74 44.00 -24.71
N ALA A 866 -25.19 43.73 -23.48
CA ALA A 866 -24.35 43.74 -22.29
C ALA A 866 -23.26 42.65 -22.39
N ALA A 867 -23.65 41.43 -22.78
CA ALA A 867 -22.73 40.32 -22.99
C ALA A 867 -21.70 40.63 -24.09
N ARG A 868 -22.13 41.22 -25.23
CA ARG A 868 -21.24 41.65 -26.32
C ARG A 868 -20.22 42.69 -25.85
N THR A 869 -20.67 43.67 -25.07
CA THR A 869 -19.81 44.74 -24.54
C THR A 869 -18.75 44.19 -23.59
N LEU A 870 -19.14 43.32 -22.66
CA LEU A 870 -18.21 42.68 -21.74
C LEU A 870 -17.25 41.72 -22.49
N ARG A 871 -17.76 40.94 -23.43
CA ARG A 871 -16.95 40.03 -24.28
C ARG A 871 -15.88 40.79 -25.05
N ALA A 872 -16.20 41.95 -25.62
CA ALA A 872 -15.22 42.77 -26.35
C ALA A 872 -14.10 43.32 -25.44
N ARG A 873 -14.32 43.42 -24.12
CA ARG A 873 -13.29 43.80 -23.15
C ARG A 873 -12.44 42.61 -22.71
N LEU A 874 -13.04 41.41 -22.63
CA LEU A 874 -12.37 40.20 -22.13
C LEU A 874 -11.60 39.46 -23.22
N VAL A 875 -12.09 39.46 -24.46
CA VAL A 875 -11.52 38.74 -25.60
C VAL A 875 -10.63 39.69 -26.41
N ASP A 876 -9.30 39.56 -26.25
CA ASP A 876 -8.30 40.21 -27.09
C ASP A 876 -7.73 39.23 -28.15
N ASP A 877 -6.86 39.71 -29.04
CA ASP A 877 -6.19 38.88 -30.06
C ASP A 877 -5.39 37.72 -29.45
N HIS A 878 -4.96 37.87 -28.18
CA HIS A 878 -4.28 36.85 -27.41
C HIS A 878 -5.23 35.85 -26.76
N ARG A 879 -6.52 35.75 -27.14
CA ARG A 879 -7.48 34.72 -26.67
C ARG A 879 -8.09 33.86 -27.78
N ALA A 880 -7.54 33.92 -28.99
CA ALA A 880 -7.98 33.06 -30.11
C ALA A 880 -7.75 31.56 -29.86
N VAL A 881 -6.74 31.21 -29.06
CA VAL A 881 -6.40 29.82 -28.69
C VAL A 881 -6.91 29.53 -27.27
N PRO A 882 -7.70 28.47 -27.05
CA PRO A 882 -8.22 28.15 -25.73
C PRO A 882 -7.11 27.74 -24.74
N PRO A 883 -7.34 27.83 -23.42
CA PRO A 883 -6.34 27.51 -22.39
C PRO A 883 -5.67 26.14 -22.52
N TRP A 884 -6.40 25.12 -22.95
CA TRP A 884 -5.91 23.73 -23.10
C TRP A 884 -5.09 23.47 -24.37
N GLU A 885 -5.04 24.42 -25.31
CA GLU A 885 -4.20 24.33 -26.52
C GLU A 885 -2.87 25.12 -26.38
N ARG A 886 -2.63 25.76 -25.23
CA ARG A 886 -1.48 26.65 -24.99
C ARG A 886 -0.40 26.10 -24.10
#